data_AF-A0A2S5VSF8-F1
#
_entry.id   AF-A0A2S5VSF8-F1
#
_cell.length_a   1.000
_cell.length_b   1.000
_cell.length_c   1.000
_cell.angle_alpha   90.00
_cell.angle_beta   90.00
_cell.angle_gamma   90.00
#
_symmetry.space_group_name_H-M   'P 1'
#
loop_
_entity.id
_entity.type
_entity.pdbx_description
1 polymer ?
#
loop_
_entity_poly.entity_id
_entity_poly.type
_entity_poly.pdbx_seq_one_letter_code
_entity_poly.pdbx_strand_id
1 'polypeptide(L)'
;MPIPLPSSRLRRVPAILVGTTTAIALALGATLVPAAPASAAVGTDSFSRQVASGWGTAESGGAYSTYGAKGTAFSVDGSRGRIAALPAGSSAGAYLAGSSLLDATATASLTLVGSTALTAYPALEVRRQADGSSYRGKAEITRSGKLRIAVSRSDAGRETTLGSADVTSSFAPGTTVAVRIQVTGTSPVAVSAKAWVAGTAEPGWQSTVSDGSSARVTAAGAVGVWAYASGSNSTSTTLAVDGLASGAPATTTPTPTPTTSAPATTPTALPRTGTARGSVSVGSAAYAVPSGALFVSSSSGDDGAAGTQNAPLRSLTRAVARASAGQTIVLRGGTYHESVVVPYQKPVTIQAYPREAVWLDGSSRVASFVRSGSTWVASGWGTRFSSAISGVSDNPRFVNSAAPLAARPDQVFLGGTQLRQVGSASAVVSGTFFVDYGAGTIRIGSDPSGKEVRASDLRQALQIQAPDTTVRGIGVRRYATTYDDRGAVRFDNVRATMQDVVVEDTATIGIVIGNNDSRLVRVTAQRNGMLGVNASSAYRLVVRDSVITGNNAERFKPAPVSGGIKITRSRDVEVVNNDTGRNFGSGMWFDESCYDLTVTGNDSNDNEYTGIQLELSDTAVVSDNSTTGGQTGINLFDSGNVQLFNNTMGGNSKFALSLLQDERRQSVASFDGQDPRRPAVDSTVPWLTRNIVISNNVFANGGGFSIYALDKRTNIAVDRWNLTITGNLFTKRVVTTDPTMVAWGQGDNSTLVRYETPAALSAAKNGSWRNTMTTASTSVSGMSAYLSAAASLAVALPSGIAGLLGQPTGVKRVGIF
;
A
#
# COMPACT_ATOMS: atom_id res chain seq x y z
N MET A 1 -11.98 24.18 20.24
CA MET A 1 -13.25 24.17 19.49
C MET A 1 -13.51 22.73 19.06
N PRO A 2 -14.46 21.99 19.67
CA PRO A 2 -14.79 20.62 19.28
C PRO A 2 -15.89 20.62 18.21
N ILE A 3 -15.77 19.75 17.20
CA ILE A 3 -16.81 19.50 16.19
C ILE A 3 -17.74 18.40 16.74
N PRO A 4 -19.06 18.63 16.88
CA PRO A 4 -20.01 17.63 17.39
C PRO A 4 -20.64 16.80 16.25
N LEU A 5 -20.94 15.53 16.55
CA LEU A 5 -21.80 14.66 15.73
C LEU A 5 -23.26 14.74 16.25
N PRO A 6 -24.29 14.67 15.38
CA PRO A 6 -25.68 14.94 15.77
C PRO A 6 -26.39 13.72 16.36
N SER A 7 -27.06 13.93 17.49
CA SER A 7 -28.03 13.00 18.09
C SER A 7 -29.46 13.48 17.78
N SER A 8 -30.26 12.68 17.07
CA SER A 8 -31.68 12.96 16.81
C SER A 8 -32.56 12.63 18.01
N ARG A 9 -33.31 13.63 18.52
CA ARG A 9 -34.39 13.45 19.50
C ARG A 9 -35.74 13.39 18.80
N LEU A 10 -36.56 12.38 19.06
CA LEU A 10 -37.98 12.35 18.70
C LEU A 10 -38.83 12.70 19.93
N ARG A 11 -39.78 13.63 19.73
CA ARG A 11 -40.78 14.09 20.72
C ARG A 11 -41.93 13.10 20.85
N ARG A 12 -42.45 12.92 22.08
CA ARG A 12 -43.73 12.25 22.40
C ARG A 12 -44.84 13.28 22.62
N VAL A 13 -46.07 12.99 22.19
CA VAL A 13 -47.36 13.40 22.82
C VAL A 13 -48.42 12.29 22.56
N PRO A 14 -49.36 11.99 23.49
CA PRO A 14 -50.05 10.69 23.58
C PRO A 14 -51.53 10.71 23.19
N ALA A 15 -52.12 9.52 22.94
CA ALA A 15 -53.55 9.27 23.14
C ALA A 15 -53.81 7.78 23.40
N ILE A 16 -54.54 7.50 24.49
CA ILE A 16 -55.02 6.21 24.99
C ILE A 16 -56.53 6.16 24.68
N LEU A 17 -57.06 5.05 24.15
CA LEU A 17 -58.11 4.21 24.80
C LEU A 17 -58.50 2.99 23.93
N VAL A 18 -58.29 1.80 24.52
CA VAL A 18 -59.12 0.56 24.63
C VAL A 18 -60.10 0.25 23.48
N GLY A 19 -60.22 -0.97 22.94
CA GLY A 19 -59.66 -2.26 23.27
C GLY A 19 -60.46 -3.36 22.56
N THR A 20 -59.81 -4.48 22.23
CA THR A 20 -60.43 -5.81 22.08
C THR A 20 -59.29 -6.82 22.00
N THR A 21 -59.37 -7.82 22.86
CA THR A 21 -58.33 -8.79 23.18
C THR A 21 -58.32 -9.93 22.18
N THR A 22 -57.25 -10.01 21.39
CA THR A 22 -56.82 -11.25 20.73
C THR A 22 -55.43 -11.58 21.26
N ALA A 23 -55.32 -12.71 21.96
CA ALA A 23 -54.08 -13.21 22.50
C ALA A 23 -53.13 -13.62 21.35
N ILE A 24 -52.25 -12.71 20.96
CA ILE A 24 -51.06 -13.03 20.18
C ILE A 24 -49.98 -13.37 21.21
N ALA A 25 -49.58 -14.64 21.26
CA ALA A 25 -48.38 -15.06 21.95
C ALA A 25 -47.20 -14.23 21.43
N LEU A 26 -46.65 -13.34 22.27
CA LEU A 26 -45.35 -12.73 22.03
C LEU A 26 -44.31 -13.85 22.06
N ALA A 27 -43.96 -14.38 20.89
CA ALA A 27 -42.73 -15.12 20.74
C ALA A 27 -41.58 -14.19 21.12
N LEU A 28 -40.76 -14.58 22.10
CA LEU A 28 -39.42 -14.06 22.27
C LEU A 28 -38.67 -14.29 20.95
N GLY A 29 -38.66 -13.26 20.10
CA GLY A 29 -37.77 -13.21 18.96
C GLY A 29 -36.36 -13.03 19.48
N ALA A 30 -35.65 -14.15 19.67
CA ALA A 30 -34.19 -14.15 19.69
C ALA A 30 -33.74 -13.46 18.41
N THR A 31 -33.26 -12.22 18.52
CA THR A 31 -32.53 -11.59 17.42
C THR A 31 -31.29 -12.44 17.20
N LEU A 32 -31.32 -13.20 16.11
CA LEU A 32 -30.14 -13.83 15.54
C LEU A 32 -29.08 -12.75 15.37
N VAL A 33 -28.09 -12.77 16.26
CA VAL A 33 -26.81 -12.12 16.04
C VAL A 33 -26.34 -12.59 14.67
N PRO A 34 -26.07 -11.73 13.68
CA PRO A 34 -25.37 -12.19 12.51
C PRO A 34 -24.04 -12.74 13.00
N ALA A 35 -23.87 -14.05 12.86
CA ALA A 35 -22.64 -14.72 13.23
C ALA A 35 -21.46 -13.93 12.64
N ALA A 36 -20.44 -13.69 13.44
CA ALA A 36 -19.16 -13.20 12.96
C ALA A 36 -18.82 -13.94 11.66
N PRO A 37 -18.27 -13.29 10.61
CA PRO A 37 -17.77 -14.04 9.48
C PRO A 37 -16.79 -15.07 10.05
N ALA A 38 -17.12 -16.35 9.91
CA ALA A 38 -16.32 -17.44 10.41
C ALA A 38 -14.89 -17.22 9.90
N SER A 39 -13.91 -17.32 10.81
CA SER A 39 -12.50 -17.34 10.43
C SER A 39 -12.33 -18.22 9.20
N ALA A 40 -11.60 -17.76 8.18
CA ALA A 40 -11.33 -18.54 6.99
C ALA A 40 -10.73 -19.90 7.42
N ALA A 41 -11.52 -20.97 7.38
CA ALA A 41 -11.16 -22.23 8.02
C ALA A 41 -10.14 -22.96 7.16
N VAL A 42 -8.92 -23.08 7.70
CA VAL A 42 -7.82 -23.92 7.21
C VAL A 42 -8.29 -25.38 7.21
N GLY A 43 -7.97 -26.14 6.16
CA GLY A 43 -8.31 -27.56 6.07
C GLY A 43 -7.06 -28.43 6.19
N THR A 44 -7.01 -29.38 7.12
CA THR A 44 -5.89 -30.33 7.24
C THR A 44 -6.41 -31.73 7.49
N ASP A 45 -5.81 -32.71 6.82
CA ASP A 45 -6.13 -34.12 6.99
C ASP A 45 -4.93 -35.03 6.68
N SER A 46 -4.41 -35.68 7.72
CA SER A 46 -3.40 -36.74 7.61
C SER A 46 -3.93 -38.08 7.13
N PHE A 47 -5.26 -38.27 7.06
CA PHE A 47 -5.92 -39.53 6.74
C PHE A 47 -5.56 -40.71 7.67
N SER A 48 -5.08 -40.43 8.89
CA SER A 48 -4.70 -41.43 9.90
C SER A 48 -5.87 -42.24 10.49
N ARG A 49 -7.11 -41.84 10.20
CA ARG A 49 -8.33 -42.53 10.66
C ARG A 49 -8.72 -43.70 9.75
N GLN A 50 -9.52 -44.64 10.28
CA GLN A 50 -10.18 -45.67 9.48
C GLN A 50 -11.66 -45.35 9.28
N VAL A 51 -12.11 -45.29 8.03
CA VAL A 51 -13.49 -45.00 7.64
C VAL A 51 -13.88 -45.91 6.48
N ALA A 52 -14.86 -46.78 6.68
CA ALA A 52 -15.27 -47.78 5.68
C ALA A 52 -16.13 -47.21 4.53
N SER A 53 -16.80 -46.08 4.75
CA SER A 53 -17.65 -45.41 3.75
C SER A 53 -17.56 -43.89 3.90
N GLY A 54 -17.28 -43.20 2.78
CA GLY A 54 -16.95 -41.77 2.78
C GLY A 54 -15.52 -41.51 3.24
N TRP A 55 -15.18 -40.23 3.41
CA TRP A 55 -13.92 -39.85 4.06
C TRP A 55 -14.11 -39.46 5.53
N GLY A 56 -15.33 -39.27 6.02
CA GLY A 56 -15.55 -38.85 7.41
C GLY A 56 -15.13 -37.39 7.66
N THR A 57 -14.60 -37.09 8.84
CA THR A 57 -14.24 -35.74 9.29
C THR A 57 -12.73 -35.55 9.27
N ALA A 58 -12.26 -34.46 8.66
CA ALA A 58 -10.86 -34.07 8.70
C ALA A 58 -10.44 -33.53 10.07
N GLU A 59 -9.13 -33.47 10.31
CA GLU A 59 -8.56 -32.87 11.53
C GLU A 59 -8.92 -31.38 11.63
N SER A 60 -8.95 -30.69 10.48
CA SER A 60 -9.46 -29.33 10.34
C SER A 60 -10.20 -29.15 9.01
N GLY A 61 -11.23 -28.29 8.99
CA GLY A 61 -12.06 -28.00 7.81
C GLY A 61 -13.40 -28.76 7.73
N GLY A 62 -13.70 -29.60 8.73
CA GLY A 62 -15.01 -30.24 8.91
C GLY A 62 -15.17 -31.58 8.18
N ALA A 63 -16.44 -32.00 8.03
CA ALA A 63 -16.78 -33.26 7.36
C ALA A 63 -16.61 -33.17 5.84
N TYR A 64 -16.12 -34.24 5.22
CA TYR A 64 -16.06 -34.34 3.76
C TYR A 64 -17.44 -34.54 3.16
N SER A 65 -17.72 -33.79 2.12
CA SER A 65 -18.79 -34.06 1.16
C SER A 65 -18.21 -34.82 -0.03
N THR A 66 -18.77 -35.98 -0.38
CA THR A 66 -18.31 -36.82 -1.49
C THR A 66 -19.34 -36.86 -2.62
N TYR A 67 -18.88 -36.89 -3.86
CA TYR A 67 -19.74 -37.02 -5.05
C TYR A 67 -19.02 -37.82 -6.15
N GLY A 68 -19.77 -38.45 -7.05
CA GLY A 68 -19.19 -39.19 -8.17
C GLY A 68 -20.17 -40.14 -8.84
N ALA A 69 -19.71 -40.81 -9.90
CA ALA A 69 -20.51 -41.82 -10.60
C ALA A 69 -20.85 -43.02 -9.71
N LYS A 70 -22.01 -43.64 -9.97
CA LYS A 70 -22.47 -44.85 -9.28
C LYS A 70 -21.40 -45.95 -9.35
N GLY A 71 -21.11 -46.56 -8.20
CA GLY A 71 -20.06 -47.58 -8.08
C GLY A 71 -18.70 -47.03 -7.59
N THR A 72 -18.52 -45.71 -7.55
CA THR A 72 -17.34 -45.10 -6.90
C THR A 72 -17.44 -45.24 -5.39
N ALA A 73 -16.42 -45.78 -4.75
CA ALA A 73 -16.34 -45.94 -3.30
C ALA A 73 -15.34 -44.95 -2.69
N PHE A 74 -15.69 -44.39 -1.54
CA PHE A 74 -14.82 -43.53 -0.74
C PHE A 74 -14.53 -44.22 0.59
N SER A 75 -13.27 -44.25 1.00
CA SER A 75 -12.85 -44.80 2.29
C SER A 75 -11.55 -44.15 2.77
N VAL A 76 -11.20 -44.34 4.05
CA VAL A 76 -9.89 -44.03 4.62
C VAL A 76 -9.36 -45.27 5.32
N ASP A 77 -8.14 -45.70 5.01
CA ASP A 77 -7.60 -46.99 5.47
C ASP A 77 -6.68 -46.90 6.70
N GLY A 78 -6.62 -45.74 7.36
CA GLY A 78 -5.68 -45.47 8.47
C GLY A 78 -4.36 -44.85 8.01
N SER A 79 -4.19 -44.68 6.69
CA SER A 79 -3.05 -43.97 6.12
C SER A 79 -3.41 -43.09 4.93
N ARG A 80 -4.44 -43.44 4.15
CA ARG A 80 -4.80 -42.75 2.91
C ARG A 80 -6.30 -42.70 2.71
N GLY A 81 -6.78 -41.56 2.20
CA GLY A 81 -8.09 -41.46 1.60
C GLY A 81 -8.12 -42.14 0.23
N ARG A 82 -9.22 -42.80 -0.12
CA ARG A 82 -9.38 -43.50 -1.40
C ARG A 82 -10.60 -43.01 -2.16
N ILE A 83 -10.43 -42.84 -3.47
CA ILE A 83 -11.50 -42.80 -4.46
C ILE A 83 -11.32 -44.08 -5.29
N ALA A 84 -12.04 -45.13 -4.93
CA ALA A 84 -11.88 -46.47 -5.50
C ALA A 84 -12.99 -46.78 -6.50
N ALA A 85 -12.67 -47.70 -7.42
CA ALA A 85 -13.58 -48.18 -8.46
C ALA A 85 -14.20 -47.06 -9.33
N LEU A 86 -13.49 -45.95 -9.53
CA LEU A 86 -13.93 -44.85 -10.39
C LEU A 86 -14.06 -45.37 -11.84
N PRO A 87 -15.27 -45.41 -12.43
CA PRO A 87 -15.47 -45.95 -13.77
C PRO A 87 -14.78 -45.11 -14.85
N ALA A 88 -14.39 -45.75 -15.95
CA ALA A 88 -13.86 -45.05 -17.12
C ALA A 88 -14.87 -44.00 -17.63
N GLY A 89 -14.39 -42.83 -18.02
CA GLY A 89 -15.20 -41.73 -18.53
C GLY A 89 -15.95 -40.94 -17.45
N SER A 90 -15.66 -41.20 -16.17
CA SER A 90 -16.37 -40.58 -15.04
C SER A 90 -15.44 -39.76 -14.15
N SER A 91 -16.03 -38.82 -13.40
CA SER A 91 -15.33 -38.09 -12.34
C SER A 91 -15.96 -38.30 -10.98
N ALA A 92 -15.16 -38.07 -9.94
CA ALA A 92 -15.58 -38.11 -8.55
C ALA A 92 -14.71 -37.16 -7.72
N GLY A 93 -15.20 -36.73 -6.56
CA GLY A 93 -14.45 -35.85 -5.68
C GLY A 93 -14.94 -35.87 -4.24
N ALA A 94 -14.10 -35.36 -3.36
CA ALA A 94 -14.35 -35.19 -1.93
C ALA A 94 -13.83 -33.81 -1.51
N TYR A 95 -14.65 -32.99 -0.85
CA TYR A 95 -14.28 -31.64 -0.43
C TYR A 95 -14.73 -31.31 0.99
N LEU A 96 -14.00 -30.39 1.63
CA LEU A 96 -14.24 -29.93 2.99
C LEU A 96 -15.28 -28.82 2.99
N ALA A 97 -16.55 -29.17 3.23
CA ALA A 97 -17.66 -28.21 3.21
C ALA A 97 -17.56 -27.13 4.29
N GLY A 98 -16.81 -27.38 5.37
CA GLY A 98 -16.54 -26.41 6.43
C GLY A 98 -15.36 -25.46 6.13
N SER A 99 -14.62 -25.67 5.05
CA SER A 99 -13.56 -24.77 4.59
C SER A 99 -14.11 -23.72 3.63
N SER A 100 -13.69 -22.47 3.80
CA SER A 100 -13.99 -21.40 2.85
C SER A 100 -12.84 -20.42 2.81
N LEU A 101 -12.05 -20.49 1.73
CA LEU A 101 -10.86 -19.68 1.55
C LEU A 101 -10.99 -18.87 0.26
N LEU A 102 -10.74 -17.56 0.36
CA LEU A 102 -10.60 -16.71 -0.80
C LEU A 102 -9.21 -16.91 -1.40
N ASP A 103 -8.17 -16.53 -0.66
CA ASP A 103 -6.79 -16.83 -1.05
C ASP A 103 -6.36 -18.12 -0.37
N ALA A 104 -5.92 -19.08 -1.16
CA ALA A 104 -5.68 -20.44 -0.70
C ALA A 104 -4.47 -21.06 -1.39
N THR A 105 -3.62 -21.70 -0.60
CA THR A 105 -2.71 -22.75 -1.07
C THR A 105 -3.25 -24.09 -0.59
N ALA A 106 -3.30 -25.07 -1.48
CA ALA A 106 -3.65 -26.45 -1.15
C ALA A 106 -2.55 -27.40 -1.62
N THR A 107 -2.25 -28.41 -0.80
CA THR A 107 -1.28 -29.48 -1.06
C THR A 107 -1.87 -30.84 -0.73
N ALA A 108 -1.55 -31.86 -1.53
CA ALA A 108 -1.73 -33.27 -1.16
C ALA A 108 -0.80 -34.15 -2.01
N SER A 109 -0.60 -35.38 -1.54
CA SER A 109 0.03 -36.46 -2.30
C SER A 109 -1.04 -37.34 -2.94
N LEU A 110 -0.91 -37.60 -4.24
CA LEU A 110 -1.87 -38.30 -5.07
C LEU A 110 -1.20 -39.52 -5.69
N THR A 111 -1.79 -40.71 -5.55
CA THR A 111 -1.24 -41.96 -6.08
C THR A 111 -2.27 -42.69 -6.92
N LEU A 112 -1.96 -42.95 -8.18
CA LEU A 112 -2.73 -43.86 -9.00
C LEU A 112 -2.43 -45.29 -8.56
N VAL A 113 -3.37 -45.94 -7.89
CA VAL A 113 -3.17 -47.26 -7.26
C VAL A 113 -3.25 -48.37 -8.31
N GLY A 114 -2.30 -49.30 -8.24
CA GLY A 114 -2.18 -50.44 -9.14
C GLY A 114 -0.95 -50.32 -10.04
N SER A 115 -0.71 -51.36 -10.85
CA SER A 115 0.43 -51.46 -11.78
C SER A 115 0.05 -51.20 -13.24
N THR A 116 -1.25 -51.13 -13.57
CA THR A 116 -1.74 -50.91 -14.94
C THR A 116 -1.58 -49.45 -15.36
N ALA A 117 -0.98 -49.23 -16.54
CA ALA A 117 -0.87 -47.90 -17.13
C ALA A 117 -2.24 -47.38 -17.60
N LEU A 118 -2.72 -46.32 -16.95
CA LEU A 118 -4.00 -45.68 -17.21
C LEU A 118 -3.82 -44.19 -17.51
N THR A 119 -4.82 -43.59 -18.16
CA THR A 119 -4.91 -42.13 -18.29
C THR A 119 -5.88 -41.59 -17.23
N ALA A 120 -5.40 -40.75 -16.32
CA ALA A 120 -6.16 -40.21 -15.21
C ALA A 120 -5.77 -38.75 -14.93
N TYR A 121 -6.70 -38.01 -14.33
CA TYR A 121 -6.55 -36.57 -14.08
C TYR A 121 -6.93 -36.21 -12.64
N PRO A 122 -6.19 -36.70 -11.63
CA PRO A 122 -6.38 -36.27 -10.26
C PRO A 122 -6.01 -34.78 -10.10
N ALA A 123 -6.75 -34.07 -9.25
CA ALA A 123 -6.59 -32.64 -9.03
C ALA A 123 -6.90 -32.23 -7.59
N LEU A 124 -6.28 -31.14 -7.16
CA LEU A 124 -6.75 -30.36 -6.02
C LEU A 124 -7.73 -29.29 -6.51
N GLU A 125 -8.88 -29.18 -5.85
CA GLU A 125 -9.88 -28.13 -6.08
C GLU A 125 -9.74 -27.02 -5.03
N VAL A 126 -9.77 -25.76 -5.49
CA VAL A 126 -9.72 -24.56 -4.65
C VAL A 126 -10.83 -23.60 -5.07
N ARG A 127 -11.42 -22.89 -4.11
CA ARG A 127 -12.65 -22.07 -4.27
C ARG A 127 -13.82 -22.88 -4.81
N ARG A 128 -13.95 -24.15 -4.41
CA ARG A 128 -15.05 -25.00 -4.86
C ARG A 128 -16.38 -24.43 -4.38
N GLN A 129 -17.24 -24.10 -5.33
CA GLN A 129 -18.58 -23.56 -5.13
C GLN A 129 -19.63 -24.68 -5.14
N ALA A 130 -20.83 -24.39 -4.67
CA ALA A 130 -21.93 -25.36 -4.63
C ALA A 130 -22.36 -25.82 -6.04
N ASP A 131 -22.26 -24.94 -7.05
CA ASP A 131 -22.58 -25.22 -8.45
C ASP A 131 -21.50 -26.03 -9.19
N GLY A 132 -20.38 -26.36 -8.52
CA GLY A 132 -19.23 -27.07 -9.11
C GLY A 132 -18.19 -26.16 -9.76
N SER A 133 -18.35 -24.83 -9.66
CA SER A 133 -17.32 -23.89 -10.09
C SER A 133 -16.09 -23.98 -9.17
N SER A 134 -14.88 -23.99 -9.74
CA SER A 134 -13.63 -24.12 -8.98
C SER A 134 -12.39 -23.82 -9.83
N TYR A 135 -11.25 -23.62 -9.18
CA TYR A 135 -9.93 -23.76 -9.81
C TYR A 135 -9.31 -25.11 -9.46
N ARG A 136 -8.60 -25.71 -10.42
CA ARG A 136 -7.98 -27.03 -10.30
C ARG A 136 -6.49 -27.00 -10.63
N GLY A 137 -5.70 -27.61 -9.75
CA GLY A 137 -4.31 -27.99 -10.02
C GLY A 137 -4.27 -29.48 -10.35
N LYS A 138 -4.26 -29.80 -11.64
CA LYS A 138 -4.54 -31.12 -12.19
C LYS A 138 -3.27 -31.83 -12.65
N ALA A 139 -2.96 -32.96 -12.04
CA ALA A 139 -1.88 -33.84 -12.46
C ALA A 139 -2.40 -34.74 -13.59
N GLU A 140 -2.11 -34.37 -14.84
CA GLU A 140 -2.51 -35.12 -16.02
C GLU A 140 -1.52 -36.27 -16.25
N ILE A 141 -1.97 -37.49 -15.96
CA ILE A 141 -1.20 -38.72 -16.11
C ILE A 141 -1.72 -39.44 -17.35
N THR A 142 -0.83 -39.76 -18.29
CA THR A 142 -1.19 -40.53 -19.48
C THR A 142 -0.65 -41.95 -19.40
N ARG A 143 -1.35 -42.89 -20.07
CA ARG A 143 -0.89 -44.28 -20.23
C ARG A 143 0.49 -44.42 -20.92
N SER A 144 0.97 -43.38 -21.60
CA SER A 144 2.29 -43.34 -22.23
C SER A 144 3.42 -42.95 -21.25
N GLY A 145 3.09 -42.76 -19.97
CA GLY A 145 4.06 -42.39 -18.94
C GLY A 145 4.36 -40.89 -18.86
N LYS A 146 3.50 -40.03 -19.42
CA LYS A 146 3.68 -38.57 -19.30
C LYS A 146 2.91 -38.05 -18.09
N LEU A 147 3.57 -37.19 -17.31
CA LEU A 147 2.96 -36.38 -16.26
C LEU A 147 3.08 -34.90 -16.64
N ARG A 148 1.94 -34.19 -16.62
CA ARG A 148 1.84 -32.74 -16.80
C ARG A 148 1.06 -32.14 -15.65
N ILE A 149 1.42 -30.94 -15.22
CA ILE A 149 0.60 -30.15 -14.31
C ILE A 149 -0.17 -29.12 -15.12
N ALA A 150 -1.50 -29.16 -15.01
CA ALA A 150 -2.39 -28.21 -15.66
C ALA A 150 -3.15 -27.39 -14.61
N VAL A 151 -3.35 -26.11 -14.92
CA VAL A 151 -4.29 -25.24 -14.22
C VAL A 151 -5.55 -25.16 -15.07
N SER A 152 -6.70 -25.48 -14.48
CA SER A 152 -8.00 -25.31 -15.13
C SER A 152 -9.00 -24.60 -14.22
N ARG A 153 -10.02 -24.01 -14.85
CA ARG A 153 -11.21 -23.48 -14.20
C ARG A 153 -12.41 -24.31 -14.61
N SER A 154 -13.24 -24.69 -13.64
CA SER A 154 -14.58 -25.20 -13.87
C SER A 154 -15.58 -24.07 -13.63
N ASP A 155 -16.52 -23.88 -14.56
CA ASP A 155 -17.66 -22.97 -14.45
C ASP A 155 -18.93 -23.79 -14.57
N ALA A 156 -19.57 -24.09 -13.44
CA ALA A 156 -20.77 -24.95 -13.39
C ALA A 156 -20.66 -26.25 -14.22
N GLY A 157 -19.50 -26.92 -14.14
CA GLY A 157 -19.22 -28.18 -14.85
C GLY A 157 -18.55 -28.04 -16.22
N ARG A 158 -18.44 -26.83 -16.77
CA ARG A 158 -17.62 -26.58 -17.98
C ARG A 158 -16.18 -26.31 -17.60
N GLU A 159 -15.27 -27.19 -17.99
CA GLU A 159 -13.84 -27.02 -17.70
C GLU A 159 -13.10 -26.29 -18.83
N THR A 160 -12.27 -25.31 -18.46
CA THR A 160 -11.37 -24.57 -19.34
C THR A 160 -9.94 -24.69 -18.82
N THR A 161 -9.01 -25.19 -19.63
CA THR A 161 -7.58 -25.21 -19.28
C THR A 161 -7.00 -23.81 -19.47
N LEU A 162 -6.34 -23.29 -18.44
CA LEU A 162 -5.78 -21.94 -18.42
C LEU A 162 -4.27 -21.94 -18.71
N GLY A 163 -3.57 -23.00 -18.31
CA GLY A 163 -2.13 -23.14 -18.54
C GLY A 163 -1.64 -24.53 -18.11
N SER A 164 -0.50 -24.97 -18.64
CA SER A 164 0.08 -26.27 -18.29
C SER A 164 1.58 -26.32 -18.51
N ALA A 165 2.25 -27.26 -17.83
CA ALA A 165 3.68 -27.52 -17.98
C ALA A 165 4.00 -29.01 -17.80
N ASP A 166 4.97 -29.51 -18.58
CA ASP A 166 5.43 -30.89 -18.47
C ASP A 166 6.24 -31.10 -17.18
N VAL A 167 5.96 -32.19 -16.46
CA VAL A 167 6.64 -32.55 -15.21
C VAL A 167 7.68 -33.64 -15.47
N THR A 168 7.27 -34.73 -16.12
CA THR A 168 8.17 -35.81 -16.53
C THR A 168 7.55 -36.62 -17.67
N SER A 169 8.41 -37.24 -18.48
CA SER A 169 8.03 -38.20 -19.53
C SER A 169 8.23 -39.66 -19.11
N SER A 170 8.57 -39.92 -17.84
CA SER A 170 8.84 -41.26 -17.31
C SER A 170 8.07 -41.50 -16.00
N PHE A 171 6.73 -41.48 -16.08
CA PHE A 171 5.82 -41.75 -14.96
C PHE A 171 5.29 -43.18 -15.01
N ALA A 172 5.39 -43.91 -13.89
CA ALA A 172 4.86 -45.27 -13.75
C ALA A 172 3.64 -45.30 -12.79
N PRO A 173 2.61 -46.13 -13.04
CA PRO A 173 1.55 -46.41 -12.07
C PRO A 173 2.10 -46.86 -10.72
N GLY A 174 1.38 -46.55 -9.63
CA GLY A 174 1.87 -46.77 -8.27
C GLY A 174 2.82 -45.68 -7.76
N THR A 175 3.31 -44.78 -8.64
CA THR A 175 4.11 -43.62 -8.23
C THR A 175 3.23 -42.56 -7.57
N THR A 176 3.65 -42.06 -6.41
CA THR A 176 3.01 -40.94 -5.72
C THR A 176 3.48 -39.61 -6.31
N VAL A 177 2.54 -38.69 -6.54
CA VAL A 177 2.80 -37.32 -7.01
C VAL A 177 2.33 -36.34 -5.94
N ALA A 178 3.22 -35.50 -5.45
CA ALA A 178 2.84 -34.34 -4.65
C ALA A 178 2.36 -33.22 -5.58
N VAL A 179 1.23 -32.61 -5.24
CA VAL A 179 0.62 -31.51 -5.99
C VAL A 179 0.45 -30.32 -5.06
N ARG A 180 0.79 -29.12 -5.54
CA ARG A 180 0.47 -27.85 -4.88
C ARG A 180 -0.24 -26.92 -5.86
N ILE A 181 -1.33 -26.31 -5.42
CA ILE A 181 -2.02 -25.21 -6.11
C ILE A 181 -2.14 -24.01 -5.18
N GLN A 182 -1.99 -22.81 -5.73
CA GLN A 182 -2.23 -21.54 -5.05
C GLN A 182 -3.18 -20.70 -5.90
N VAL A 183 -4.24 -20.17 -5.28
CA VAL A 183 -5.22 -19.25 -5.87
C VAL A 183 -5.23 -17.98 -5.03
N THR A 184 -5.03 -16.82 -5.66
CA THR A 184 -4.99 -15.52 -4.98
C THR A 184 -5.67 -14.42 -5.77
N GLY A 185 -6.32 -13.47 -5.08
CA GLY A 185 -6.94 -12.30 -5.69
C GLY A 185 -8.29 -12.56 -6.33
N THR A 186 -8.99 -11.51 -6.75
CA THR A 186 -10.36 -11.58 -7.30
C THR A 186 -10.53 -10.92 -8.66
N SER A 187 -9.59 -10.07 -9.09
CA SER A 187 -9.65 -9.40 -10.40
C SER A 187 -8.28 -8.83 -10.80
N PRO A 188 -7.46 -9.58 -11.56
CA PRO A 188 -7.66 -10.97 -11.97
C PRO A 188 -7.48 -11.96 -10.80
N VAL A 189 -7.88 -13.22 -10.99
CA VAL A 189 -7.55 -14.32 -10.08
C VAL A 189 -6.23 -14.95 -10.54
N ALA A 190 -5.18 -14.87 -9.74
CA ALA A 190 -3.91 -15.54 -10.03
C ALA A 190 -3.96 -16.99 -9.54
N VAL A 191 -3.57 -17.92 -10.40
CA VAL A 191 -3.55 -19.36 -10.09
C VAL A 191 -2.20 -19.94 -10.47
N SER A 192 -1.50 -20.56 -9.51
CA SER A 192 -0.24 -21.25 -9.73
C SER A 192 -0.35 -22.72 -9.33
N ALA A 193 0.22 -23.62 -10.11
CA ALA A 193 0.27 -25.04 -9.78
C ALA A 193 1.64 -25.65 -10.10
N LYS A 194 2.00 -26.67 -9.32
CA LYS A 194 3.18 -27.49 -9.53
C LYS A 194 2.94 -28.91 -9.04
N ALA A 195 3.69 -29.85 -9.61
CA ALA A 195 3.68 -31.24 -9.22
C ALA A 195 5.08 -31.86 -9.31
N TRP A 196 5.35 -32.83 -8.44
CA TRP A 196 6.61 -33.58 -8.44
C TRP A 196 6.42 -35.00 -7.92
N VAL A 197 7.28 -35.91 -8.34
CA VAL A 197 7.26 -37.30 -7.88
C VAL A 197 7.72 -37.36 -6.43
N ALA A 198 7.02 -38.11 -5.58
CA ALA A 198 7.40 -38.27 -4.17
C ALA A 198 8.84 -38.78 -4.05
N GLY A 199 9.62 -38.16 -3.16
CA GLY A 199 11.05 -38.42 -3.01
C GLY A 199 11.95 -37.58 -3.93
N THR A 200 11.40 -36.83 -4.89
CA THR A 200 12.14 -35.82 -5.68
C THR A 200 12.03 -34.43 -5.06
N ALA A 201 12.95 -33.52 -5.41
CA ALA A 201 12.93 -32.15 -4.92
C ALA A 201 11.69 -31.38 -5.42
N GLU A 202 11.07 -30.61 -4.52
CA GLU A 202 9.93 -29.75 -4.86
C GLU A 202 10.37 -28.65 -5.85
N PRO A 203 9.77 -28.55 -7.06
CA PRO A 203 10.16 -27.56 -8.05
C PRO A 203 9.61 -26.17 -7.72
N GLY A 204 10.05 -25.17 -8.48
CA GLY A 204 9.35 -23.88 -8.58
C GLY A 204 7.92 -24.06 -9.12
N TRP A 205 7.14 -22.96 -9.16
CA TRP A 205 5.85 -22.98 -9.84
C TRP A 205 6.05 -23.31 -11.32
N GLN A 206 5.36 -24.35 -11.80
CA GLN A 206 5.53 -24.85 -13.16
C GLN A 206 4.48 -24.26 -14.12
N SER A 207 3.28 -23.97 -13.63
CA SER A 207 2.23 -23.28 -14.37
C SER A 207 1.67 -22.13 -13.52
N THR A 208 1.76 -20.90 -14.01
CA THR A 208 1.23 -19.70 -13.35
C THR A 208 0.40 -18.91 -14.35
N VAL A 209 -0.86 -18.69 -14.03
CA VAL A 209 -1.85 -18.04 -14.91
C VAL A 209 -2.59 -16.95 -14.16
N SER A 210 -3.11 -15.97 -14.91
CA SER A 210 -3.92 -14.88 -14.40
C SER A 210 -5.28 -14.89 -15.11
N ASP A 211 -6.33 -15.31 -14.42
CA ASP A 211 -7.68 -15.36 -14.96
C ASP A 211 -8.41 -14.03 -14.75
N GLY A 212 -8.38 -13.20 -15.80
CA GLY A 212 -9.12 -11.94 -15.87
C GLY A 212 -10.51 -12.07 -16.50
N SER A 213 -10.97 -13.29 -16.83
CA SER A 213 -12.24 -13.46 -17.54
C SER A 213 -13.45 -13.13 -16.65
N SER A 214 -14.59 -12.83 -17.26
CA SER A 214 -15.86 -12.61 -16.54
C SER A 214 -16.37 -13.87 -15.83
N ALA A 215 -15.95 -15.06 -16.26
CA ALA A 215 -16.34 -16.35 -15.68
C ALA A 215 -15.42 -16.80 -14.52
N ARG A 216 -14.38 -16.03 -14.18
CA ARG A 216 -13.46 -16.37 -13.09
C ARG A 216 -14.19 -16.60 -11.76
N VAL A 217 -13.70 -17.55 -10.95
CA VAL A 217 -14.31 -17.85 -9.64
C VAL A 217 -13.84 -16.82 -8.61
N THR A 218 -14.70 -15.84 -8.33
CA THR A 218 -14.38 -14.70 -7.44
C THR A 218 -14.74 -14.93 -5.98
N ALA A 219 -15.69 -15.82 -5.69
CA ALA A 219 -16.11 -16.13 -4.34
C ALA A 219 -15.09 -17.03 -3.63
N ALA A 220 -14.97 -16.86 -2.30
CA ALA A 220 -14.31 -17.85 -1.46
C ALA A 220 -15.04 -19.20 -1.57
N GLY A 221 -14.34 -20.30 -1.38
CA GLY A 221 -14.99 -21.61 -1.45
C GLY A 221 -14.14 -22.72 -0.85
N ALA A 222 -14.70 -23.92 -0.90
CA ALA A 222 -14.10 -25.09 -0.28
C ALA A 222 -12.83 -25.55 -0.99
N VAL A 223 -12.02 -26.33 -0.26
CA VAL A 223 -10.90 -27.09 -0.81
C VAL A 223 -11.26 -28.57 -0.86
N GLY A 224 -10.81 -29.26 -1.90
CA GLY A 224 -11.09 -30.69 -2.06
C GLY A 224 -10.13 -31.39 -3.00
N VAL A 225 -10.39 -32.67 -3.21
CA VAL A 225 -9.74 -33.51 -4.20
C VAL A 225 -10.77 -33.96 -5.21
N TRP A 226 -10.37 -33.95 -6.47
CA TRP A 226 -11.17 -34.40 -7.60
C TRP A 226 -10.34 -35.33 -8.47
N ALA A 227 -11.00 -36.25 -9.17
CA ALA A 227 -10.36 -37.10 -10.15
C ALA A 227 -11.30 -37.38 -11.32
N TYR A 228 -10.73 -37.42 -12.51
CA TYR A 228 -11.38 -37.98 -13.70
C TYR A 228 -10.58 -39.17 -14.24
N ALA A 229 -11.28 -40.27 -14.50
CA ALA A 229 -10.73 -41.43 -15.19
C ALA A 229 -11.08 -41.34 -16.68
N SER A 230 -10.08 -41.41 -17.55
CA SER A 230 -10.32 -41.34 -19.00
C SER A 230 -11.27 -42.45 -19.47
N GLY A 231 -12.18 -42.13 -20.39
CA GLY A 231 -13.02 -43.13 -21.07
C GLY A 231 -12.22 -44.16 -21.88
N SER A 232 -10.94 -43.89 -22.16
CA SER A 232 -10.03 -44.82 -22.83
C SER A 232 -9.48 -45.94 -21.93
N ASN A 233 -9.75 -45.88 -20.61
CA ASN A 233 -9.27 -46.90 -19.68
C ASN A 233 -10.13 -48.16 -19.78
N SER A 234 -9.49 -49.32 -19.86
CA SER A 234 -10.18 -50.63 -19.90
C SER A 234 -10.56 -51.17 -18.52
N THR A 235 -10.14 -50.50 -17.44
CA THR A 235 -10.41 -50.87 -16.05
C THR A 235 -10.78 -49.64 -15.23
N SER A 236 -11.44 -49.84 -14.09
CA SER A 236 -11.69 -48.76 -13.14
C SER A 236 -10.39 -48.19 -12.56
N THR A 237 -10.44 -46.93 -12.18
CA THR A 237 -9.32 -46.20 -11.60
C THR A 237 -9.48 -46.14 -10.08
N THR A 238 -8.37 -46.30 -9.36
CA THR A 238 -8.33 -46.03 -7.91
C THR A 238 -7.28 -44.97 -7.63
N LEU A 239 -7.71 -43.88 -6.99
CA LEU A 239 -6.83 -42.82 -6.49
C LEU A 239 -6.68 -42.99 -4.98
N ALA A 240 -5.45 -42.96 -4.50
CA ALA A 240 -5.15 -42.76 -3.08
C ALA A 240 -4.62 -41.35 -2.85
N VAL A 241 -5.01 -40.77 -1.73
CA VAL A 241 -4.71 -39.38 -1.33
C VAL A 241 -4.12 -39.40 0.07
N ASP A 242 -3.09 -38.61 0.29
CA ASP A 242 -2.41 -38.49 1.58
C ASP A 242 -2.05 -37.01 1.85
N GLY A 243 -2.11 -36.62 3.12
CA GLY A 243 -1.70 -35.31 3.64
C GLY A 243 -2.35 -34.12 2.93
N LEU A 244 -3.69 -34.02 2.93
CA LEU A 244 -4.37 -32.84 2.43
C LEU A 244 -4.15 -31.68 3.41
N ALA A 245 -3.57 -30.59 2.95
CA ALA A 245 -3.44 -29.37 3.74
C ALA A 245 -3.81 -28.16 2.89
N SER A 246 -4.55 -27.23 3.48
CA SER A 246 -4.97 -26.00 2.83
C SER A 246 -5.04 -24.85 3.81
N GLY A 247 -4.60 -23.68 3.39
CA GLY A 247 -4.63 -22.47 4.18
C GLY A 247 -4.35 -21.26 3.33
N ALA A 248 -4.35 -20.07 3.94
CA ALA A 248 -3.84 -18.89 3.25
C ALA A 248 -2.39 -19.15 2.77
N PRO A 249 -2.00 -18.69 1.56
CA PRO A 249 -0.66 -18.92 1.05
C PRO A 249 0.41 -18.49 2.04
N ALA A 250 1.35 -19.38 2.33
CA ALA A 250 2.47 -19.08 3.22
C ALA A 250 3.29 -17.93 2.63
N THR A 251 3.47 -16.86 3.41
CA THR A 251 4.45 -15.82 3.13
C THR A 251 5.84 -16.45 3.23
N THR A 252 6.40 -16.86 2.09
CA THR A 252 7.77 -17.36 2.05
C THR A 252 8.74 -16.22 2.36
N THR A 253 9.14 -16.12 3.62
CA THR A 253 10.38 -15.46 4.01
C THR A 253 11.50 -16.43 3.64
N PRO A 254 12.44 -16.06 2.74
CA PRO A 254 13.49 -16.98 2.33
C PRO A 254 14.34 -17.38 3.54
N THR A 255 14.48 -18.69 3.76
CA THR A 255 15.49 -19.24 4.66
C THR A 255 16.84 -19.22 3.93
N PRO A 256 17.90 -18.61 4.48
CA PRO A 256 19.17 -18.48 3.79
C PRO A 256 19.89 -19.83 3.71
N THR A 257 20.42 -20.16 2.53
CA THR A 257 21.43 -21.20 2.31
C THR A 257 22.64 -20.91 3.22
N PRO A 258 23.24 -21.90 3.91
CA PRO A 258 24.39 -21.67 4.76
C PRO A 258 25.62 -21.36 3.91
N THR A 259 25.91 -20.07 3.73
CA THR A 259 27.24 -19.58 3.38
C THR A 259 27.97 -19.26 4.67
N THR A 260 29.20 -19.76 4.75
CA THR A 260 30.20 -19.49 5.78
C THR A 260 30.17 -18.03 6.24
N SER A 261 30.12 -17.85 7.56
CA SER A 261 29.89 -16.59 8.26
C SER A 261 30.80 -15.45 7.78
N ALA A 262 30.21 -14.49 7.08
CA ALA A 262 30.63 -13.09 7.19
C ALA A 262 29.72 -12.42 8.25
N PRO A 263 30.24 -11.50 9.09
CA PRO A 263 29.45 -10.86 10.14
C PRO A 263 28.20 -10.20 9.55
N ALA A 264 27.06 -10.36 10.23
CA ALA A 264 25.83 -9.67 9.90
C ALA A 264 26.07 -8.15 9.93
N THR A 265 26.17 -7.53 8.78
CA THR A 265 25.96 -6.09 8.67
C THR A 265 24.47 -5.86 8.87
N THR A 266 24.08 -5.41 10.06
CA THR A 266 22.93 -4.52 10.21
C THR A 266 22.96 -3.52 9.04
N PRO A 267 21.85 -3.25 8.32
CA PRO A 267 21.83 -2.20 7.32
C PRO A 267 22.45 -0.95 7.93
N THR A 268 23.65 -0.61 7.48
CA THR A 268 24.29 0.63 7.91
C THR A 268 23.48 1.70 7.21
N ALA A 269 22.73 2.50 7.96
CA ALA A 269 22.09 3.67 7.42
C ALA A 269 23.12 4.44 6.60
N LEU A 270 22.79 4.68 5.32
CA LEU A 270 23.70 5.40 4.45
C LEU A 270 23.81 6.83 5.00
N PRO A 271 25.02 7.33 5.31
CA PRO A 271 25.19 8.64 5.91
C PRO A 271 24.56 9.74 5.03
N ARG A 272 24.06 10.79 5.66
CA ARG A 272 23.45 11.97 5.02
C ARG A 272 24.34 12.47 3.87
N THR A 273 23.85 12.40 2.64
CA THR A 273 24.55 12.95 1.46
C THR A 273 24.24 14.44 1.31
N GLY A 274 24.79 15.28 2.19
CA GLY A 274 24.73 16.74 2.07
C GLY A 274 23.33 17.38 2.18
N THR A 275 23.23 18.65 1.81
CA THR A 275 21.99 19.47 1.87
C THR A 275 21.18 19.46 0.57
N ALA A 276 21.72 18.90 -0.52
CA ALA A 276 21.03 18.85 -1.80
C ALA A 276 19.87 17.85 -1.73
N ARG A 277 18.66 18.32 -2.03
CA ARG A 277 17.44 17.51 -2.05
C ARG A 277 16.69 17.70 -3.36
N GLY A 278 15.91 16.69 -3.73
CA GLY A 278 15.11 16.67 -4.95
C GLY A 278 15.89 16.14 -6.14
N SER A 279 15.15 15.93 -7.23
CA SER A 279 15.74 15.60 -8.52
C SER A 279 16.66 16.72 -9.01
N VAL A 280 17.72 16.33 -9.71
CA VAL A 280 18.42 17.27 -10.61
C VAL A 280 17.43 17.83 -11.64
N SER A 281 17.71 19.02 -12.20
CA SER A 281 16.86 19.62 -13.24
C SER A 281 16.70 18.65 -14.42
N VAL A 282 15.47 18.51 -14.94
CA VAL A 282 15.22 17.67 -16.13
C VAL A 282 16.11 18.13 -17.28
N GLY A 283 16.88 17.20 -17.84
CA GLY A 283 17.89 17.49 -18.87
C GLY A 283 19.31 17.77 -18.37
N SER A 284 19.55 17.74 -17.06
CA SER A 284 20.92 17.87 -16.50
C SER A 284 21.57 16.54 -16.13
N ALA A 285 20.78 15.46 -16.01
CA ALA A 285 21.29 14.13 -15.69
C ALA A 285 22.21 13.60 -16.81
N ALA A 286 23.29 12.91 -16.44
CA ALA A 286 24.33 12.43 -17.37
C ALA A 286 24.53 10.90 -17.23
N TYR A 287 23.43 10.14 -17.30
CA TYR A 287 23.50 8.69 -17.21
C TYR A 287 24.20 8.09 -18.43
N ALA A 288 25.23 7.27 -18.20
CA ALA A 288 25.90 6.54 -19.26
C ALA A 288 24.90 5.71 -20.08
N VAL A 289 25.16 5.61 -21.39
CA VAL A 289 24.35 4.81 -22.31
C VAL A 289 24.99 3.42 -22.43
N PRO A 290 24.35 2.35 -21.93
CA PRO A 290 24.91 1.01 -22.02
C PRO A 290 24.95 0.49 -23.46
N SER A 291 25.91 -0.37 -23.76
CA SER A 291 25.93 -1.12 -25.02
C SER A 291 24.66 -1.95 -25.15
N GLY A 292 24.03 -1.91 -26.34
CA GLY A 292 22.78 -2.64 -26.58
C GLY A 292 21.52 -1.96 -26.02
N ALA A 293 21.59 -0.70 -25.61
CA ALA A 293 20.39 0.07 -25.26
C ALA A 293 19.44 0.24 -26.45
N LEU A 294 18.12 0.27 -26.16
CA LEU A 294 17.11 0.70 -27.14
C LEU A 294 16.93 2.21 -27.06
N PHE A 295 16.93 2.89 -28.20
CA PHE A 295 16.75 4.33 -28.28
C PHE A 295 15.34 4.69 -28.72
N VAL A 296 14.79 5.74 -28.11
CA VAL A 296 13.47 6.27 -28.44
C VAL A 296 13.58 7.77 -28.69
N SER A 297 12.94 8.28 -29.74
CA SER A 297 12.79 9.70 -30.01
C SER A 297 11.38 10.00 -30.46
N SER A 298 10.62 10.76 -29.66
CA SER A 298 9.22 11.09 -29.99
C SER A 298 9.08 11.94 -31.26
N SER A 299 10.10 12.71 -31.62
CA SER A 299 10.08 13.62 -32.78
C SER A 299 10.66 13.04 -34.06
N SER A 300 11.62 12.11 -33.96
CA SER A 300 12.39 11.62 -35.13
C SER A 300 12.43 10.09 -35.27
N GLY A 301 11.88 9.34 -34.31
CA GLY A 301 11.87 7.88 -34.34
C GLY A 301 10.74 7.28 -35.18
N ASP A 302 10.87 5.98 -35.46
CA ASP A 302 9.87 5.14 -36.13
C ASP A 302 9.74 3.80 -35.39
N ASP A 303 8.51 3.37 -35.08
CA ASP A 303 8.25 2.13 -34.34
C ASP A 303 8.49 0.84 -35.16
N GLY A 304 8.70 0.98 -36.47
CA GLY A 304 9.24 -0.05 -37.36
C GLY A 304 10.77 -0.14 -37.35
N ALA A 305 11.47 0.86 -36.80
CA ALA A 305 12.92 0.91 -36.81
C ALA A 305 13.59 -0.14 -35.90
N ALA A 306 14.92 -0.22 -36.01
CA ALA A 306 15.72 -1.17 -35.23
C ALA A 306 15.80 -0.82 -33.74
N GLY A 307 15.55 0.44 -33.35
CA GLY A 307 15.72 0.93 -31.99
C GLY A 307 17.18 1.22 -31.63
N THR A 308 18.03 1.47 -32.63
CA THR A 308 19.42 1.91 -32.44
C THR A 308 19.49 3.43 -32.34
N GLN A 309 20.63 3.99 -31.94
CA GLN A 309 20.78 5.44 -31.83
C GLN A 309 20.50 6.18 -33.16
N ASN A 310 20.89 5.59 -34.29
CA ASN A 310 20.70 6.16 -35.64
C ASN A 310 19.33 5.82 -36.26
N ALA A 311 18.61 4.85 -35.69
CA ALA A 311 17.28 4.45 -36.12
C ALA A 311 16.41 4.17 -34.88
N PRO A 312 16.09 5.23 -34.09
CA PRO A 312 15.38 5.08 -32.83
C PRO A 312 13.91 4.71 -33.05
N LEU A 313 13.32 4.05 -32.05
CA LEU A 313 11.88 3.85 -31.96
C LEU A 313 11.18 5.19 -31.72
N ARG A 314 9.90 5.30 -32.04
CA ARG A 314 9.13 6.54 -31.82
C ARG A 314 8.54 6.60 -30.42
N SER A 315 8.03 5.48 -29.93
CA SER A 315 7.28 5.40 -28.67
C SER A 315 7.99 4.58 -27.59
N LEU A 316 7.86 5.02 -26.34
CA LEU A 316 8.32 4.25 -25.18
C LEU A 316 7.52 2.95 -25.06
N THR A 317 6.22 2.97 -25.39
CA THR A 317 5.39 1.76 -25.45
C THR A 317 6.00 0.69 -26.37
N ARG A 318 6.43 1.09 -27.57
CA ARG A 318 7.10 0.17 -28.50
C ARG A 318 8.44 -0.32 -27.97
N ALA A 319 9.22 0.56 -27.33
CA ALA A 319 10.49 0.19 -26.75
C ALA A 319 10.35 -0.84 -25.64
N VAL A 320 9.38 -0.69 -24.73
CA VAL A 320 9.06 -1.70 -23.71
C VAL A 320 8.61 -3.01 -24.35
N ALA A 321 7.81 -2.96 -25.42
CA ALA A 321 7.40 -4.16 -26.16
C ALA A 321 8.58 -4.89 -26.83
N ARG A 322 9.63 -4.17 -27.25
CA ARG A 322 10.83 -4.72 -27.89
C ARG A 322 11.95 -5.09 -26.92
N ALA A 323 11.98 -4.48 -25.75
CA ALA A 323 13.03 -4.66 -24.77
C ALA A 323 13.10 -6.12 -24.28
N SER A 324 14.32 -6.61 -24.17
CA SER A 324 14.65 -7.81 -23.39
C SER A 324 14.64 -7.49 -21.90
N ALA A 325 14.38 -8.48 -21.05
CA ALA A 325 14.48 -8.32 -19.60
C ALA A 325 15.91 -7.85 -19.22
N GLY A 326 16.00 -6.85 -18.35
CA GLY A 326 17.23 -6.18 -17.92
C GLY A 326 17.75 -5.10 -18.87
N GLN A 327 17.15 -4.92 -20.05
CA GLN A 327 17.65 -3.97 -21.04
C GLN A 327 17.37 -2.51 -20.63
N THR A 328 18.26 -1.61 -21.07
CA THR A 328 18.07 -0.15 -20.90
C THR A 328 17.38 0.44 -22.12
N ILE A 329 16.35 1.24 -21.87
CA ILE A 329 15.65 2.09 -22.83
C ILE A 329 16.11 3.53 -22.57
N VAL A 330 16.68 4.16 -23.60
CA VAL A 330 17.21 5.52 -23.57
C VAL A 330 16.30 6.44 -24.38
N LEU A 331 15.68 7.39 -23.69
CA LEU A 331 14.79 8.39 -24.26
C LEU A 331 15.60 9.62 -24.70
N ARG A 332 15.49 10.01 -25.97
CA ARG A 332 16.01 11.28 -26.48
C ARG A 332 15.15 12.44 -25.99
N GLY A 333 15.74 13.62 -25.93
CA GLY A 333 15.09 14.84 -25.48
C GLY A 333 13.83 15.14 -26.25
N GLY A 334 12.78 15.49 -25.53
CA GLY A 334 11.45 15.73 -26.10
C GLY A 334 10.32 15.45 -25.13
N THR A 335 9.12 15.69 -25.62
CA THR A 335 7.86 15.39 -24.93
C THR A 335 7.27 14.11 -25.51
N TYR A 336 6.85 13.21 -24.62
CA TYR A 336 6.23 11.93 -24.94
C TYR A 336 4.84 11.93 -24.34
N HIS A 337 3.84 11.91 -25.22
CA HIS A 337 2.44 11.87 -24.82
C HIS A 337 1.95 10.41 -24.87
N GLU A 338 2.22 9.66 -23.79
CA GLU A 338 1.99 8.22 -23.73
C GLU A 338 1.48 7.76 -22.36
N SER A 339 0.82 6.59 -22.34
CA SER A 339 0.51 5.81 -21.14
C SER A 339 1.12 4.42 -21.31
N VAL A 340 2.08 4.07 -20.46
CA VAL A 340 2.94 2.90 -20.67
C VAL A 340 2.77 1.90 -19.54
N VAL A 341 2.53 0.64 -19.90
CA VAL A 341 2.61 -0.49 -18.98
C VAL A 341 3.94 -1.21 -19.20
N VAL A 342 4.72 -1.39 -18.13
CA VAL A 342 5.89 -2.28 -18.11
C VAL A 342 5.42 -3.64 -17.57
N PRO A 343 5.24 -4.67 -18.42
CA PRO A 343 4.66 -5.94 -18.01
C PRO A 343 5.57 -6.71 -17.05
N TYR A 344 4.98 -7.57 -16.21
CA TYR A 344 5.68 -8.31 -15.14
C TYR A 344 6.99 -8.99 -15.57
N GLN A 345 7.05 -9.55 -16.79
CA GLN A 345 8.19 -10.33 -17.30
C GLN A 345 9.34 -9.46 -17.83
N LYS A 346 9.23 -8.14 -17.79
CA LYS A 346 10.15 -7.20 -18.45
C LYS A 346 10.72 -6.17 -17.49
N PRO A 347 11.56 -6.57 -16.51
CA PRO A 347 12.36 -5.62 -15.77
C PRO A 347 13.20 -4.81 -16.77
N VAL A 348 13.21 -3.49 -16.66
CA VAL A 348 13.97 -2.61 -17.57
C VAL A 348 14.54 -1.42 -16.81
N THR A 349 15.52 -0.75 -17.41
CA THR A 349 15.89 0.62 -17.01
C THR A 349 15.36 1.59 -18.04
N ILE A 350 14.54 2.56 -17.63
CA ILE A 350 14.10 3.68 -18.45
C ILE A 350 14.89 4.92 -18.02
N GLN A 351 15.63 5.53 -18.93
CA GLN A 351 16.43 6.72 -18.64
C GLN A 351 16.41 7.75 -19.77
N ALA A 352 16.68 9.01 -19.43
CA ALA A 352 17.04 10.02 -20.43
C ALA A 352 18.42 9.74 -21.06
N TYR A 353 18.59 10.15 -22.32
CA TYR A 353 19.90 10.31 -22.94
C TYR A 353 20.69 11.39 -22.15
N PRO A 354 22.03 11.23 -21.98
CA PRO A 354 22.83 12.20 -21.26
C PRO A 354 22.54 13.65 -21.68
N ARG A 355 22.23 14.50 -20.69
CA ARG A 355 22.01 15.95 -20.85
C ARG A 355 20.82 16.33 -21.75
N GLU A 356 19.86 15.44 -21.95
CA GLU A 356 18.66 15.73 -22.74
C GLU A 356 17.39 15.75 -21.87
N ALA A 357 16.55 16.77 -22.05
CA ALA A 357 15.32 16.95 -21.27
C ALA A 357 14.19 16.06 -21.81
N VAL A 358 13.72 15.12 -20.99
CA VAL A 358 12.65 14.17 -21.34
C VAL A 358 11.45 14.39 -20.45
N TRP A 359 10.27 14.57 -21.05
CA TRP A 359 9.00 14.69 -20.35
C TRP A 359 7.99 13.66 -20.84
N LEU A 360 7.45 12.85 -19.93
CA LEU A 360 6.15 12.23 -20.13
C LEU A 360 5.09 13.30 -19.78
N ASP A 361 4.26 13.68 -20.73
CA ASP A 361 3.27 14.76 -20.57
C ASP A 361 1.88 14.21 -20.94
N GLY A 362 0.98 14.16 -19.97
CA GLY A 362 -0.36 13.58 -20.12
C GLY A 362 -1.40 14.53 -20.71
N SER A 363 -0.95 15.63 -21.34
CA SER A 363 -1.81 16.66 -21.91
C SER A 363 -1.60 16.85 -23.40
N SER A 364 -2.66 17.24 -24.10
CA SER A 364 -2.64 17.67 -25.50
C SER A 364 -2.78 19.18 -25.63
N ARG A 365 -2.25 19.73 -26.72
CA ARG A 365 -2.47 21.13 -27.11
C ARG A 365 -3.95 21.32 -27.49
N VAL A 366 -4.58 22.34 -26.93
CA VAL A 366 -5.92 22.80 -27.30
C VAL A 366 -5.78 24.08 -28.12
N ALA A 367 -6.41 24.11 -29.28
CA ALA A 367 -6.29 25.22 -30.25
C ALA A 367 -7.67 25.80 -30.61
N SER A 368 -7.67 26.80 -31.51
CA SER A 368 -8.89 27.35 -32.12
C SER A 368 -9.90 27.93 -31.13
N PHE A 369 -9.40 28.60 -30.08
CA PHE A 369 -10.23 29.32 -29.13
C PHE A 369 -10.94 30.51 -29.79
N VAL A 370 -12.26 30.53 -29.71
CA VAL A 370 -13.10 31.66 -30.17
C VAL A 370 -13.52 32.49 -28.97
N ARG A 371 -13.38 33.81 -29.08
CA ARG A 371 -13.84 34.73 -28.04
C ARG A 371 -15.37 34.67 -27.93
N SER A 372 -15.87 34.48 -26.72
CA SER A 372 -17.29 34.46 -26.36
C SER A 372 -17.50 35.34 -25.13
N GLY A 373 -17.95 36.58 -25.35
CA GLY A 373 -18.03 37.61 -24.31
C GLY A 373 -16.65 37.92 -23.71
N SER A 374 -16.52 37.74 -22.39
CA SER A 374 -15.28 37.88 -21.62
C SER A 374 -14.45 36.59 -21.53
N THR A 375 -14.89 35.52 -22.18
CA THR A 375 -14.24 34.19 -22.12
C THR A 375 -13.81 33.72 -23.51
N TRP A 376 -13.07 32.62 -23.57
CA TRP A 376 -12.64 31.98 -24.81
C TRP A 376 -13.04 30.51 -24.78
N VAL A 377 -13.61 30.02 -25.88
CA VAL A 377 -14.15 28.65 -25.98
C VAL A 377 -13.47 27.91 -27.12
N ALA A 378 -12.97 26.71 -26.83
CA ALA A 378 -12.53 25.74 -27.82
C ALA A 378 -13.53 24.57 -27.86
N SER A 379 -13.93 24.18 -29.08
CA SER A 379 -14.86 23.07 -29.32
C SER A 379 -14.12 21.78 -29.70
N GLY A 380 -14.82 20.65 -29.64
CA GLY A 380 -14.28 19.34 -30.04
C GLY A 380 -13.48 18.64 -28.93
N TRP A 381 -13.60 19.09 -27.68
CA TRP A 381 -12.99 18.43 -26.53
C TRP A 381 -13.85 17.25 -26.07
N GLY A 382 -13.41 16.03 -26.39
CA GLY A 382 -14.14 14.80 -26.09
C GLY A 382 -13.71 14.06 -24.82
N THR A 383 -12.59 14.44 -24.21
CA THR A 383 -12.02 13.70 -23.07
C THR A 383 -12.86 13.87 -21.81
N ARG A 384 -13.07 12.76 -21.09
CA ARG A 384 -13.89 12.71 -19.88
C ARG A 384 -13.22 11.82 -18.84
N PHE A 385 -13.39 12.17 -17.57
CA PHE A 385 -12.84 11.43 -16.45
C PHE A 385 -13.90 11.13 -15.40
N SER A 386 -13.71 10.01 -14.69
CA SER A 386 -14.49 9.71 -13.50
C SER A 386 -13.96 10.53 -12.32
N SER A 387 -14.89 10.99 -11.48
CA SER A 387 -14.58 11.56 -10.18
C SER A 387 -14.88 10.63 -9.01
N ALA A 388 -15.16 9.37 -9.32
CA ALA A 388 -15.41 8.38 -8.30
C ALA A 388 -14.13 8.15 -7.49
N ILE A 389 -14.30 8.14 -6.16
CA ILE A 389 -13.28 7.74 -5.21
C ILE A 389 -13.90 6.63 -4.37
N SER A 390 -13.30 5.44 -4.43
CA SER A 390 -13.88 4.23 -3.82
C SER A 390 -15.32 3.98 -4.28
N GLY A 391 -15.58 4.15 -5.59
CA GLY A 391 -16.89 3.91 -6.19
C GLY A 391 -17.96 4.98 -5.96
N VAL A 392 -17.64 6.09 -5.25
CA VAL A 392 -18.57 7.19 -4.99
C VAL A 392 -18.08 8.47 -5.67
N SER A 393 -18.89 9.05 -6.55
CA SER A 393 -18.61 10.35 -7.17
C SER A 393 -18.46 11.44 -6.11
N ASP A 394 -17.42 12.27 -6.23
CA ASP A 394 -17.13 13.35 -5.27
C ASP A 394 -17.18 12.91 -3.82
N ASN A 395 -16.63 11.71 -3.55
CA ASN A 395 -16.81 11.05 -2.27
C ASN A 395 -16.57 12.02 -1.10
N PRO A 396 -17.60 12.35 -0.29
CA PRO A 396 -17.49 13.37 0.75
C PRO A 396 -16.55 12.95 1.88
N ARG A 397 -16.10 11.69 1.93
CA ARG A 397 -15.01 11.26 2.81
C ARG A 397 -13.68 11.93 2.44
N PHE A 398 -13.45 12.20 1.16
CA PHE A 398 -12.19 12.74 0.63
C PHE A 398 -12.34 14.18 0.15
N VAL A 399 -13.48 14.53 -0.47
CA VAL A 399 -13.70 15.85 -1.04
C VAL A 399 -14.06 16.85 0.06
N ASN A 400 -13.37 17.99 0.05
CA ASN A 400 -13.63 19.11 0.94
C ASN A 400 -14.82 19.92 0.40
N SER A 401 -15.78 20.28 1.24
CA SER A 401 -16.92 21.11 0.80
C SER A 401 -16.49 22.51 0.33
N ALA A 402 -15.34 23.01 0.78
CA ALA A 402 -14.76 24.26 0.29
C ALA A 402 -14.03 24.11 -1.06
N ALA A 403 -13.77 22.88 -1.51
CA ALA A 403 -13.16 22.55 -2.80
C ALA A 403 -13.95 21.38 -3.45
N PRO A 404 -15.21 21.62 -3.86
CA PRO A 404 -16.12 20.56 -4.29
C PRO A 404 -15.72 19.88 -5.61
N LEU A 405 -14.77 20.47 -6.33
CA LEU A 405 -14.25 19.92 -7.59
C LEU A 405 -12.92 19.16 -7.42
N ALA A 406 -12.41 19.00 -6.19
CA ALA A 406 -11.09 18.39 -5.96
C ALA A 406 -10.92 17.02 -6.64
N ALA A 407 -11.99 16.22 -6.66
CA ALA A 407 -11.99 14.88 -7.28
C ALA A 407 -12.17 14.89 -8.82
N ARG A 408 -12.32 16.05 -9.47
CA ARG A 408 -12.45 16.17 -10.92
C ARG A 408 -11.05 16.23 -11.54
N PRO A 409 -10.65 15.25 -12.37
CA PRO A 409 -9.27 15.17 -12.85
C PRO A 409 -8.91 16.13 -13.99
N ASP A 410 -9.86 16.92 -14.51
CA ASP A 410 -9.60 17.83 -15.61
C ASP A 410 -8.55 18.87 -15.19
N GLN A 411 -7.58 19.13 -16.05
CA GLN A 411 -6.61 20.21 -15.85
C GLN A 411 -6.42 20.95 -17.16
N VAL A 412 -6.33 22.27 -17.09
CA VAL A 412 -6.02 23.14 -18.24
C VAL A 412 -4.87 24.06 -17.86
N PHE A 413 -3.92 24.22 -18.78
CA PHE A 413 -2.72 25.01 -18.60
C PHE A 413 -2.64 26.08 -19.68
N LEU A 414 -2.32 27.32 -19.30
CA LEU A 414 -2.11 28.45 -20.20
C LEU A 414 -0.68 28.97 -20.05
N GLY A 415 0.14 28.85 -21.10
CA GLY A 415 1.55 29.23 -21.07
C GLY A 415 2.36 28.46 -20.01
N GLY A 416 1.94 27.23 -19.69
CA GLY A 416 2.54 26.39 -18.66
C GLY A 416 1.93 26.53 -17.26
N THR A 417 1.12 27.56 -17.00
CA THR A 417 0.46 27.76 -15.69
C THR A 417 -0.89 27.04 -15.64
N GLN A 418 -1.11 26.23 -14.60
CA GLN A 418 -2.41 25.57 -14.37
C GLN A 418 -3.49 26.60 -14.05
N LEU A 419 -4.63 26.51 -14.74
CA LEU A 419 -5.84 27.29 -14.45
C LEU A 419 -6.67 26.56 -13.38
N ARG A 420 -7.46 27.31 -12.60
CA ARG A 420 -8.36 26.72 -11.59
C ARG A 420 -9.68 26.27 -12.23
N GLN A 421 -10.13 25.05 -11.96
CA GLN A 421 -11.42 24.58 -12.45
C GLN A 421 -12.58 25.28 -11.73
N VAL A 422 -13.65 25.59 -12.46
CA VAL A 422 -14.94 26.07 -11.90
C VAL A 422 -16.09 25.18 -12.37
N GLY A 423 -17.20 25.19 -11.63
CA GLY A 423 -18.30 24.23 -11.83
C GLY A 423 -19.30 24.58 -12.93
N SER A 424 -19.19 25.77 -13.54
CA SER A 424 -20.10 26.22 -14.59
C SER A 424 -19.42 27.20 -15.54
N ALA A 425 -19.98 27.32 -16.75
CA ALA A 425 -19.51 28.29 -17.74
C ALA A 425 -19.63 29.75 -17.27
N SER A 426 -20.65 30.08 -16.46
CA SER A 426 -20.86 31.43 -15.91
C SER A 426 -19.87 31.81 -14.82
N ALA A 427 -19.26 30.83 -14.16
CA ALA A 427 -18.24 31.05 -13.14
C ALA A 427 -16.84 31.29 -13.74
N VAL A 428 -16.69 31.19 -15.07
CA VAL A 428 -15.39 31.36 -15.72
C VAL A 428 -14.99 32.84 -15.74
N VAL A 429 -13.90 33.12 -15.04
CA VAL A 429 -13.20 34.41 -14.97
C VAL A 429 -11.70 34.22 -15.24
N SER A 430 -10.94 35.30 -15.34
CA SER A 430 -9.48 35.21 -15.54
C SER A 430 -8.82 34.28 -14.51
N GLY A 431 -7.92 33.40 -14.97
CA GLY A 431 -7.26 32.37 -14.17
C GLY A 431 -8.05 31.08 -13.99
N THR A 432 -9.24 30.95 -14.60
CA THR A 432 -10.10 29.77 -14.43
C THR A 432 -10.50 29.12 -15.76
N PHE A 433 -10.96 27.86 -15.67
CA PHE A 433 -11.51 27.13 -16.79
C PHE A 433 -12.74 26.29 -16.38
N PHE A 434 -13.55 25.94 -17.38
CA PHE A 434 -14.67 25.00 -17.28
C PHE A 434 -14.61 24.03 -18.45
N VAL A 435 -14.79 22.73 -18.18
CA VAL A 435 -14.97 21.71 -19.21
C VAL A 435 -16.45 21.36 -19.26
N ASP A 436 -17.08 21.64 -20.40
CA ASP A 436 -18.45 21.24 -20.65
C ASP A 436 -18.45 19.89 -21.38
N TYR A 437 -18.61 18.80 -20.61
CA TYR A 437 -18.69 17.46 -21.20
C TYR A 437 -19.89 17.31 -22.14
N GLY A 438 -21.02 17.97 -21.87
CA GLY A 438 -22.22 17.89 -22.69
C GLY A 438 -22.05 18.55 -24.06
N ALA A 439 -21.44 19.73 -24.06
CA ALA A 439 -21.16 20.47 -25.29
C ALA A 439 -19.83 20.08 -25.98
N GLY A 440 -18.97 19.32 -25.28
CA GLY A 440 -17.64 18.96 -25.77
C GLY A 440 -16.73 20.19 -25.95
N THR A 441 -16.73 21.09 -24.97
CA THR A 441 -15.98 22.35 -25.03
C THR A 441 -15.09 22.58 -23.81
N ILE A 442 -13.98 23.29 -24.02
CA ILE A 442 -13.20 23.91 -22.95
C ILE A 442 -13.42 25.41 -23.02
N ARG A 443 -13.86 26.01 -21.91
CA ARG A 443 -13.94 27.46 -21.74
C ARG A 443 -12.86 27.92 -20.78
N ILE A 444 -12.09 28.94 -21.16
CA ILE A 444 -11.10 29.61 -20.29
C ILE A 444 -11.45 31.09 -20.14
N GLY A 445 -11.11 31.68 -19.00
CA GLY A 445 -11.36 33.09 -18.71
C GLY A 445 -10.17 34.02 -18.91
N SER A 446 -9.01 33.48 -19.29
CA SER A 446 -7.81 34.26 -19.63
C SER A 446 -7.57 34.22 -21.13
N ASP A 447 -7.06 35.32 -21.69
CA ASP A 447 -6.76 35.44 -23.11
C ASP A 447 -5.65 34.45 -23.52
N PRO A 448 -5.92 33.51 -24.44
CA PRO A 448 -4.94 32.55 -24.93
C PRO A 448 -3.96 33.13 -25.96
N SER A 449 -4.14 34.37 -26.41
CA SER A 449 -3.32 34.96 -27.48
C SER A 449 -1.82 34.91 -27.16
N GLY A 450 -1.04 34.37 -28.09
CA GLY A 450 0.42 34.23 -27.96
C GLY A 450 0.88 33.18 -26.95
N LYS A 451 -0.02 32.37 -26.37
CA LYS A 451 0.28 31.34 -25.36
C LYS A 451 -0.22 29.98 -25.81
N GLU A 452 0.51 28.93 -25.44
CA GLU A 452 0.03 27.56 -25.61
C GLU A 452 -1.05 27.26 -24.56
N VAL A 453 -2.18 26.69 -24.98
CA VAL A 453 -3.15 26.07 -24.08
C VAL A 453 -3.01 24.56 -24.19
N ARG A 454 -2.92 23.88 -23.05
CA ARG A 454 -2.92 22.42 -22.97
C ARG A 454 -3.98 21.93 -22.01
N ALA A 455 -4.56 20.77 -22.27
CA ALA A 455 -5.50 20.12 -21.37
C ALA A 455 -5.14 18.65 -21.20
N SER A 456 -5.18 18.15 -19.97
CA SER A 456 -4.84 16.77 -19.64
C SER A 456 -5.85 15.81 -20.26
N ASP A 457 -5.36 14.82 -21.02
CA ASP A 457 -6.16 13.81 -21.70
C ASP A 457 -5.73 12.36 -21.44
N LEU A 458 -4.61 12.14 -20.73
CA LEU A 458 -4.20 10.84 -20.20
C LEU A 458 -4.26 10.79 -18.68
N ARG A 459 -4.58 9.60 -18.15
CA ARG A 459 -4.72 9.38 -16.70
C ARG A 459 -3.45 8.89 -16.01
N GLN A 460 -2.63 8.08 -16.67
CA GLN A 460 -1.45 7.47 -16.04
C GLN A 460 -0.27 7.45 -17.01
N ALA A 461 0.91 7.81 -16.52
CA ALA A 461 2.15 7.83 -17.30
C ALA A 461 2.77 6.43 -17.37
N LEU A 462 3.02 5.84 -16.20
CA LEU A 462 3.73 4.58 -16.05
C LEU A 462 2.99 3.67 -15.07
N GLN A 463 2.58 2.48 -15.53
CA GLN A 463 2.24 1.35 -14.68
C GLN A 463 3.31 0.28 -14.80
N ILE A 464 4.08 0.08 -13.74
CA ILE A 464 5.24 -0.81 -13.73
C ILE A 464 4.90 -2.05 -12.91
N GLN A 465 4.63 -3.14 -13.63
CA GLN A 465 4.30 -4.44 -13.06
C GLN A 465 5.53 -5.34 -12.87
N ALA A 466 6.61 -5.07 -13.61
CA ALA A 466 7.87 -5.77 -13.47
C ALA A 466 8.56 -5.45 -12.13
N PRO A 467 9.22 -6.44 -11.50
CA PRO A 467 10.17 -6.15 -10.43
C PRO A 467 11.43 -5.48 -11.01
N ASP A 468 12.38 -5.09 -10.15
CA ASP A 468 13.75 -4.73 -10.56
C ASP A 468 13.83 -3.64 -11.65
N THR A 469 12.81 -2.78 -11.73
CA THR A 469 12.69 -1.75 -12.76
C THR A 469 13.20 -0.42 -12.24
N THR A 470 14.05 0.23 -13.02
CA THR A 470 14.61 1.55 -12.72
C THR A 470 14.01 2.60 -13.65
N VAL A 471 13.51 3.70 -13.10
CA VAL A 471 13.13 4.91 -13.84
C VAL A 471 14.01 6.06 -13.36
N ARG A 472 14.73 6.72 -14.28
CA ARG A 472 15.69 7.76 -13.87
C ARG A 472 15.92 8.90 -14.87
N GLY A 473 16.13 10.10 -14.36
CA GLY A 473 16.57 11.27 -15.16
C GLY A 473 15.50 11.90 -16.05
N ILE A 474 14.22 11.60 -15.82
CA ILE A 474 13.10 12.07 -16.66
C ILE A 474 12.13 12.93 -15.83
N GLY A 475 11.22 13.63 -16.52
CA GLY A 475 10.07 14.29 -15.90
C GLY A 475 8.74 13.62 -16.29
N VAL A 476 7.75 13.70 -15.41
CA VAL A 476 6.37 13.26 -15.61
C VAL A 476 5.45 14.40 -15.19
N ARG A 477 4.50 14.81 -16.04
CA ARG A 477 3.59 15.90 -15.70
C ARG A 477 2.23 15.87 -16.37
N ARG A 478 1.28 16.62 -15.81
CA ARG A 478 -0.03 16.95 -16.42
C ARG A 478 -0.85 15.72 -16.79
N TYR A 479 -0.86 14.73 -15.92
CA TYR A 479 -1.74 13.56 -16.04
C TYR A 479 -3.02 13.80 -15.24
N ALA A 480 -4.17 13.59 -15.89
CA ALA A 480 -5.50 13.59 -15.29
C ALA A 480 -5.75 12.30 -14.49
N THR A 481 -4.82 11.96 -13.59
CA THR A 481 -4.84 10.72 -12.81
C THR A 481 -6.11 10.63 -11.99
N THR A 482 -6.93 9.62 -12.26
CA THR A 482 -8.08 9.31 -11.42
C THR A 482 -7.62 8.56 -10.18
N TYR A 483 -8.43 8.60 -9.12
CA TYR A 483 -8.11 7.88 -7.88
C TYR A 483 -7.95 6.37 -8.10
N ASP A 484 -8.74 5.77 -9.00
CA ASP A 484 -8.70 4.32 -9.29
C ASP A 484 -7.40 3.87 -9.98
N ASP A 485 -6.76 4.75 -10.76
CA ASP A 485 -5.44 4.47 -11.35
C ASP A 485 -4.32 4.53 -10.30
N ARG A 486 -4.64 5.09 -9.12
CA ARG A 486 -3.82 5.28 -7.91
C ARG A 486 -2.66 6.26 -8.03
N GLY A 487 -2.04 6.43 -9.19
CA GLY A 487 -0.92 7.37 -9.34
C GLY A 487 -0.47 7.55 -10.78
N ALA A 488 0.10 8.71 -11.10
CA ALA A 488 0.66 8.97 -12.43
C ALA A 488 1.84 8.04 -12.76
N VAL A 489 2.65 7.73 -11.74
CA VAL A 489 3.69 6.68 -11.79
C VAL A 489 3.39 5.65 -10.69
N ARG A 490 3.22 4.40 -11.09
CA ARG A 490 2.85 3.32 -10.18
C ARG A 490 3.78 2.13 -10.33
N PHE A 491 4.39 1.70 -9.24
CA PHE A 491 5.15 0.46 -9.15
C PHE A 491 4.34 -0.59 -8.37
N ASP A 492 3.96 -1.67 -9.05
CA ASP A 492 3.12 -2.74 -8.50
C ASP A 492 3.94 -3.86 -7.83
N ASN A 493 5.28 -3.85 -7.99
CA ASN A 493 6.14 -4.97 -7.64
C ASN A 493 7.40 -4.53 -6.88
N VAL A 494 8.19 -5.51 -6.45
CA VAL A 494 9.35 -5.34 -5.57
C VAL A 494 10.54 -4.69 -6.27
N ARG A 495 11.44 -4.10 -5.47
CA ARG A 495 12.76 -3.60 -5.92
C ARG A 495 12.66 -2.53 -7.02
N ALA A 496 11.64 -1.68 -6.94
CA ALA A 496 11.55 -0.50 -7.80
C ALA A 496 12.66 0.50 -7.44
N THR A 497 13.24 1.15 -8.45
CA THR A 497 14.13 2.30 -8.23
C THR A 497 13.65 3.49 -9.04
N MET A 498 13.41 4.61 -8.36
CA MET A 498 13.14 5.89 -9.00
C MET A 498 14.22 6.89 -8.56
N GLN A 499 14.97 7.42 -9.51
CA GLN A 499 16.14 8.23 -9.22
C GLN A 499 16.24 9.46 -10.11
N ASP A 500 16.41 10.65 -9.54
CA ASP A 500 16.53 11.89 -10.32
C ASP A 500 15.32 12.07 -11.26
N VAL A 501 14.10 11.94 -10.71
CA VAL A 501 12.85 12.07 -11.45
C VAL A 501 12.00 13.19 -10.88
N VAL A 502 11.38 13.98 -11.77
CA VAL A 502 10.36 14.98 -11.41
C VAL A 502 8.97 14.42 -11.74
N VAL A 503 8.03 14.50 -10.78
CA VAL A 503 6.61 14.22 -10.97
C VAL A 503 5.80 15.42 -10.52
N GLU A 504 5.12 16.09 -11.44
CA GLU A 504 4.43 17.34 -11.11
C GLU A 504 3.08 17.53 -11.81
N ASP A 505 2.23 18.36 -11.19
CA ASP A 505 0.98 18.81 -11.78
C ASP A 505 0.07 17.65 -12.23
N THR A 506 -0.01 16.58 -11.44
CA THR A 506 -0.95 15.47 -11.66
C THR A 506 -2.24 15.72 -10.90
N ALA A 507 -3.38 15.25 -11.43
CA ALA A 507 -4.69 15.60 -10.86
C ALA A 507 -4.97 14.97 -9.48
N THR A 508 -4.35 13.84 -9.13
CA THR A 508 -4.52 13.21 -7.81
C THR A 508 -3.18 12.83 -7.18
N ILE A 509 -2.72 11.59 -7.36
CA ILE A 509 -1.51 11.06 -6.73
C ILE A 509 -0.36 11.07 -7.73
N GLY A 510 0.80 11.58 -7.31
CA GLY A 510 2.01 11.55 -8.13
C GLY A 510 2.58 10.14 -8.28
N ILE A 511 3.07 9.57 -7.17
CA ILE A 511 3.83 8.31 -7.14
C ILE A 511 3.17 7.29 -6.22
N VAL A 512 3.11 6.03 -6.66
CA VAL A 512 2.65 4.88 -5.86
C VAL A 512 3.69 3.79 -5.81
N ILE A 513 4.01 3.33 -4.61
CA ILE A 513 4.81 2.13 -4.33
C ILE A 513 3.92 1.07 -3.66
N GLY A 514 3.69 -0.05 -4.34
CA GLY A 514 2.82 -1.12 -3.85
C GLY A 514 3.53 -2.32 -3.21
N ASN A 515 4.88 -2.31 -3.13
CA ASN A 515 5.63 -3.49 -2.69
C ASN A 515 7.02 -3.17 -2.11
N ASN A 516 7.67 -4.23 -1.63
CA ASN A 516 8.89 -4.16 -0.83
C ASN A 516 10.14 -3.69 -1.60
N ASP A 517 11.18 -3.36 -0.85
CA ASP A 517 12.56 -3.14 -1.31
C ASP A 517 12.72 -2.00 -2.32
N SER A 518 11.76 -1.09 -2.35
CA SER A 518 11.73 0.01 -3.31
C SER A 518 12.53 1.22 -2.82
N ARG A 519 13.08 1.98 -3.76
CA ARG A 519 13.94 3.14 -3.47
C ARG A 519 13.49 4.35 -4.28
N LEU A 520 13.15 5.43 -3.57
CA LEU A 520 12.96 6.77 -4.12
C LEU A 520 14.14 7.63 -3.68
N VAL A 521 14.98 8.04 -4.63
CA VAL A 521 16.24 8.75 -4.35
C VAL A 521 16.31 10.00 -5.20
N ARG A 522 16.42 11.19 -4.59
CA ARG A 522 16.45 12.46 -5.34
C ARG A 522 15.26 12.57 -6.29
N VAL A 523 14.06 12.44 -5.73
CA VAL A 523 12.81 12.62 -6.47
C VAL A 523 12.23 13.99 -6.11
N THR A 524 11.64 14.67 -7.10
CA THR A 524 10.82 15.86 -6.86
C THR A 524 9.38 15.53 -7.19
N ALA A 525 8.50 15.45 -6.18
CA ALA A 525 7.06 15.22 -6.35
C ALA A 525 6.27 16.43 -5.85
N GLN A 526 5.76 17.26 -6.75
CA GLN A 526 5.21 18.58 -6.38
C GLN A 526 3.92 18.94 -7.09
N ARG A 527 3.07 19.74 -6.43
CA ARG A 527 1.80 20.24 -7.00
C ARG A 527 0.89 19.13 -7.53
N ASN A 528 0.95 17.94 -6.93
CA ASN A 528 0.00 16.87 -7.22
C ASN A 528 -1.31 17.13 -6.47
N GLY A 529 -2.44 16.86 -7.11
CA GLY A 529 -3.74 17.33 -6.69
C GLY A 529 -4.19 16.82 -5.31
N MET A 530 -3.79 15.61 -4.92
CA MET A 530 -4.10 15.00 -3.62
C MET A 530 -2.86 14.63 -2.79
N LEU A 531 -1.93 13.85 -3.36
CA LEU A 531 -0.79 13.30 -2.61
C LEU A 531 0.45 13.23 -3.48
N GLY A 532 1.62 13.56 -2.92
CA GLY A 532 2.90 13.41 -3.61
C GLY A 532 3.27 11.93 -3.79
N VAL A 533 3.39 11.21 -2.67
CA VAL A 533 3.80 9.80 -2.63
C VAL A 533 2.87 8.97 -1.76
N ASN A 534 2.30 7.92 -2.34
CA ASN A 534 1.66 6.83 -1.61
C ASN A 534 2.60 5.61 -1.57
N ALA A 535 2.77 5.01 -0.39
CA ALA A 535 3.33 3.67 -0.28
C ALA A 535 2.44 2.81 0.61
N SER A 536 2.20 1.57 0.21
CA SER A 536 1.48 0.61 1.03
C SER A 536 2.07 -0.76 0.85
N SER A 537 2.14 -1.52 1.94
CA SER A 537 2.73 -2.85 1.94
C SER A 537 4.19 -2.86 1.41
N ALA A 538 4.96 -1.83 1.75
CA ALA A 538 6.29 -1.58 1.19
C ALA A 538 7.38 -1.74 2.26
N TYR A 539 7.71 -2.98 2.63
CA TYR A 539 8.78 -3.25 3.58
C TYR A 539 10.14 -2.87 2.98
N ARG A 540 11.09 -2.38 3.79
CA ARG A 540 12.43 -1.98 3.31
C ARG A 540 12.37 -0.86 2.27
N LEU A 541 11.35 -0.02 2.36
CA LEU A 541 11.21 1.17 1.53
C LEU A 541 12.24 2.22 1.97
N VAL A 542 12.94 2.79 1.00
CA VAL A 542 13.82 3.94 1.21
C VAL A 542 13.31 5.14 0.44
N VAL A 543 13.08 6.25 1.13
CA VAL A 543 12.80 7.57 0.56
C VAL A 543 13.86 8.54 1.05
N ARG A 544 14.74 8.99 0.15
CA ARG A 544 15.86 9.85 0.55
C ARG A 544 16.18 10.98 -0.40
N ASP A 545 16.77 12.02 0.16
CA ASP A 545 17.30 13.19 -0.56
C ASP A 545 16.27 13.82 -1.51
N SER A 546 14.97 13.77 -1.16
CA SER A 546 13.86 14.11 -2.07
C SER A 546 13.10 15.36 -1.66
N VAL A 547 12.36 15.96 -2.59
CA VAL A 547 11.50 17.14 -2.39
C VAL A 547 10.06 16.75 -2.73
N ILE A 548 9.17 16.78 -1.74
CA ILE A 548 7.78 16.31 -1.84
C ILE A 548 6.87 17.39 -1.25
N THR A 549 6.64 18.46 -2.03
CA THR A 549 6.13 19.75 -1.52
C THR A 549 5.00 20.32 -2.38
N GLY A 550 4.13 21.15 -1.81
CA GLY A 550 3.04 21.81 -2.55
C GLY A 550 1.96 20.84 -3.04
N ASN A 551 1.91 19.62 -2.49
CA ASN A 551 0.90 18.63 -2.84
C ASN A 551 -0.41 18.87 -2.08
N ASN A 552 -1.43 18.12 -2.47
CA ASN A 552 -2.84 18.41 -2.21
C ASN A 552 -3.29 19.75 -2.85
N ALA A 553 -2.78 20.02 -4.05
CA ALA A 553 -3.02 21.28 -4.78
C ALA A 553 -4.51 21.51 -5.09
N GLU A 554 -5.30 20.44 -5.22
CA GLU A 554 -6.76 20.51 -5.46
C GLU A 554 -7.58 20.59 -4.16
N ARG A 555 -6.92 20.67 -2.99
CA ARG A 555 -7.54 20.90 -1.67
C ARG A 555 -8.53 19.81 -1.24
N PHE A 556 -8.18 18.55 -1.46
CA PHE A 556 -8.85 17.44 -0.78
C PHE A 556 -8.81 17.61 0.75
N LYS A 557 -9.68 16.90 1.46
CA LYS A 557 -9.59 16.81 2.91
C LYS A 557 -8.21 16.25 3.31
N PRO A 558 -7.57 16.81 4.35
CA PRO A 558 -6.29 16.31 4.85
C PRO A 558 -6.36 14.83 5.24
N ALA A 559 -7.38 14.45 6.01
CA ALA A 559 -7.73 13.05 6.25
C ALA A 559 -8.72 12.57 5.17
N PRO A 560 -8.61 11.33 4.68
CA PRO A 560 -7.79 10.26 5.25
C PRO A 560 -6.35 10.18 4.73
N VAL A 561 -5.92 10.97 3.73
CA VAL A 561 -4.67 10.67 3.01
C VAL A 561 -3.84 11.86 2.53
N SER A 562 -4.44 13.01 2.26
CA SER A 562 -3.85 14.05 1.40
C SER A 562 -2.64 14.76 2.03
N GLY A 563 -1.62 15.06 1.23
CA GLY A 563 -0.39 15.69 1.72
C GLY A 563 0.86 15.37 0.91
N GLY A 564 2.01 15.33 1.59
CA GLY A 564 3.30 14.95 0.99
C GLY A 564 3.42 13.45 0.78
N ILE A 565 3.59 12.70 1.88
CA ILE A 565 3.79 11.25 1.87
C ILE A 565 2.78 10.56 2.79
N LYS A 566 2.15 9.47 2.32
CA LYS A 566 1.48 8.50 3.20
C LYS A 566 2.05 7.09 2.99
N ILE A 567 2.48 6.46 4.08
CA ILE A 567 3.03 5.10 4.13
C ILE A 567 2.15 4.24 5.03
N THR A 568 1.68 3.09 4.54
CA THR A 568 0.85 2.17 5.32
C THR A 568 1.35 0.73 5.31
N ARG A 569 1.06 -0.03 6.37
CA ARG A 569 1.33 -1.49 6.47
C ARG A 569 2.75 -1.87 6.09
N SER A 570 3.73 -1.10 6.55
CA SER A 570 5.12 -1.18 6.09
C SER A 570 6.10 -1.39 7.25
N ARG A 571 7.24 -2.04 6.98
CA ARG A 571 8.22 -2.41 8.01
C ARG A 571 9.63 -2.10 7.55
N ASP A 572 10.51 -1.70 8.47
CA ASP A 572 11.90 -1.36 8.15
C ASP A 572 11.92 -0.27 7.07
N VAL A 573 11.40 0.92 7.39
CA VAL A 573 11.24 2.02 6.42
C VAL A 573 12.18 3.16 6.77
N GLU A 574 12.92 3.64 5.76
CA GLU A 574 13.79 4.79 5.86
C GLU A 574 13.20 6.00 5.12
N VAL A 575 13.00 7.11 5.83
CA VAL A 575 12.66 8.42 5.26
C VAL A 575 13.70 9.43 5.76
N VAL A 576 14.72 9.67 4.93
CA VAL A 576 15.96 10.35 5.33
C VAL A 576 16.29 11.56 4.44
N ASN A 577 16.59 12.71 5.05
CA ASN A 577 17.06 13.91 4.36
C ASN A 577 16.10 14.43 3.27
N ASN A 578 14.79 14.44 3.54
CA ASN A 578 13.79 14.93 2.59
C ASN A 578 13.26 16.32 2.98
N ASP A 579 12.77 17.07 2.00
CA ASP A 579 11.87 18.21 2.22
C ASP A 579 10.45 17.74 1.91
N THR A 580 9.60 17.66 2.93
CA THR A 580 8.19 17.29 2.87
C THR A 580 7.30 18.43 3.35
N GLY A 581 7.77 19.67 3.20
CA GLY A 581 7.08 20.87 3.64
C GLY A 581 6.06 21.43 2.66
N ARG A 582 5.35 22.47 3.10
CA ARG A 582 4.46 23.30 2.27
C ARG A 582 3.38 22.52 1.52
N ASN A 583 2.92 21.40 2.08
CA ASN A 583 1.79 20.66 1.54
C ASN A 583 0.47 21.18 2.15
N PHE A 584 -0.61 21.20 1.37
CA PHE A 584 -1.95 21.55 1.86
C PHE A 584 -2.60 20.39 2.62
N GLY A 585 -1.86 19.77 3.53
CA GLY A 585 -2.21 18.53 4.23
C GLY A 585 -1.11 18.19 5.24
N SER A 586 -0.88 16.90 5.48
CA SER A 586 0.25 16.44 6.30
C SER A 586 1.54 16.35 5.46
N GLY A 587 2.70 16.52 6.08
CA GLY A 587 4.00 16.32 5.42
C GLY A 587 4.29 14.83 5.21
N MET A 588 4.35 14.08 6.31
CA MET A 588 4.58 12.63 6.31
C MET A 588 3.60 11.95 7.26
N TRP A 589 2.93 10.89 6.79
CA TRP A 589 1.99 10.10 7.59
C TRP A 589 2.28 8.61 7.47
N PHE A 590 2.73 8.02 8.56
CA PHE A 590 2.88 6.58 8.75
C PHE A 590 1.63 6.09 9.48
N ASP A 591 0.91 5.16 8.88
CA ASP A 591 -0.42 4.74 9.34
C ASP A 591 -0.61 3.24 9.17
N GLU A 592 -1.65 2.67 9.77
CA GLU A 592 -2.07 1.29 9.55
C GLU A 592 -0.93 0.27 9.72
N SER A 593 -0.41 0.14 10.95
CA SER A 593 0.59 -0.89 11.33
C SER A 593 1.95 -0.74 10.67
N CYS A 594 2.54 0.47 10.70
CA CYS A 594 3.95 0.63 10.35
C CYS A 594 4.87 0.24 11.52
N TYR A 595 6.02 -0.40 11.25
CA TYR A 595 6.95 -0.87 12.28
C TYR A 595 8.42 -0.70 11.89
N ASP A 596 9.28 -0.34 12.83
CA ASP A 596 10.73 -0.17 12.60
C ASP A 596 10.99 0.95 11.58
N LEU A 597 10.74 2.18 12.01
CA LEU A 597 10.82 3.37 11.18
C LEU A 597 12.09 4.18 11.50
N THR A 598 12.82 4.58 10.47
CA THR A 598 13.90 5.56 10.56
C THR A 598 13.48 6.84 9.85
N VAL A 599 13.19 7.89 10.60
CA VAL A 599 12.75 9.19 10.09
C VAL A 599 13.73 10.27 10.55
N THR A 600 14.71 10.58 9.69
CA THR A 600 15.84 11.43 10.08
C THR A 600 16.24 12.53 9.11
N GLY A 601 16.68 13.68 9.62
CA GLY A 601 17.24 14.76 8.79
C GLY A 601 16.23 15.47 7.89
N ASN A 602 14.92 15.32 8.12
CA ASN A 602 13.88 15.84 7.23
C ASN A 602 13.41 17.25 7.63
N ASP A 603 13.03 18.05 6.63
CA ASP A 603 12.29 19.28 6.83
C ASP A 603 10.83 19.02 6.47
N SER A 604 9.94 19.09 7.44
CA SER A 604 8.49 18.91 7.26
C SER A 604 7.74 20.15 7.75
N ASN A 605 8.19 21.30 7.24
CA ASN A 605 7.78 22.63 7.69
C ASN A 605 6.60 23.17 6.87
N ASP A 606 5.81 24.06 7.46
CA ASP A 606 4.75 24.84 6.81
C ASP A 606 3.68 23.98 6.11
N ASN A 607 3.48 22.77 6.60
CA ASN A 607 2.37 21.91 6.21
C ASN A 607 1.09 22.40 6.89
N GLU A 608 -0.04 22.41 6.17
CA GLU A 608 -1.31 22.94 6.71
C GLU A 608 -1.78 22.18 7.97
N TYR A 609 -1.41 20.90 8.11
CA TYR A 609 -1.79 20.03 9.23
C TYR A 609 -0.58 19.58 10.06
N THR A 610 -0.12 18.34 9.89
CA THR A 610 0.93 17.74 10.71
C THR A 610 2.22 17.65 9.91
N GLY A 611 3.37 18.00 10.50
CA GLY A 611 4.67 17.72 9.89
C GLY A 611 4.90 16.22 9.77
N ILE A 612 5.09 15.55 10.91
CA ILE A 612 5.32 14.10 10.98
C ILE A 612 4.23 13.43 11.82
N GLN A 613 3.53 12.46 11.25
CA GLN A 613 2.49 11.70 11.93
C GLN A 613 2.81 10.21 11.94
N LEU A 614 2.90 9.63 13.12
CA LEU A 614 2.90 8.18 13.33
C LEU A 614 1.56 7.81 13.96
N GLU A 615 0.78 7.03 13.25
CA GLU A 615 -0.54 6.56 13.65
C GLU A 615 -0.59 5.03 13.56
N LEU A 616 -1.17 4.38 14.56
CA LEU A 616 -1.30 2.91 14.61
C LEU A 616 0.02 2.17 14.32
N SER A 617 1.15 2.75 14.76
CA SER A 617 2.51 2.33 14.38
C SER A 617 3.36 2.04 15.60
N ASP A 618 4.51 1.40 15.45
CA ASP A 618 5.35 1.07 16.61
C ASP A 618 6.83 1.02 16.22
N THR A 619 7.74 1.18 17.18
CA THR A 619 9.20 1.09 17.01
C THR A 619 9.71 2.07 15.96
N ALA A 620 10.11 3.27 16.39
CA ALA A 620 10.56 4.30 15.48
C ALA A 620 11.68 5.18 16.07
N VAL A 621 12.64 5.56 15.24
CA VAL A 621 13.57 6.65 15.50
C VAL A 621 13.14 7.86 14.67
N VAL A 622 12.76 8.93 15.37
CA VAL A 622 12.40 10.21 14.77
C VAL A 622 13.43 11.23 15.27
N SER A 623 14.44 11.50 14.46
CA SER A 623 15.59 12.30 14.92
C SER A 623 16.12 13.30 13.92
N ASP A 624 16.63 14.44 14.38
CA ASP A 624 17.23 15.45 13.52
C ASP A 624 16.26 16.04 12.47
N ASN A 625 14.97 16.12 12.79
CA ASN A 625 13.95 16.69 11.89
C ASN A 625 13.57 18.13 12.29
N SER A 626 13.20 18.94 11.30
CA SER A 626 12.51 20.23 11.49
C SER A 626 11.02 20.06 11.19
N THR A 627 10.15 20.46 12.11
CA THR A 627 8.68 20.43 11.92
C THR A 627 8.04 21.72 12.47
N THR A 628 8.12 22.78 11.67
CA THR A 628 7.68 24.13 12.07
C THR A 628 6.50 24.65 11.26
N GLY A 629 5.76 25.63 11.80
CA GLY A 629 4.81 26.44 11.03
C GLY A 629 3.47 25.77 10.66
N GLY A 630 3.23 24.52 11.06
CA GLY A 630 1.99 23.80 10.78
C GLY A 630 0.94 23.90 11.87
N GLN A 631 -0.05 23.00 11.91
CA GLN A 631 -0.90 22.84 13.10
C GLN A 631 -0.21 22.05 14.19
N THR A 632 0.40 20.94 13.81
CA THR A 632 1.13 20.05 14.72
C THR A 632 2.50 19.73 14.15
N GLY A 633 3.56 19.85 14.96
CA GLY A 633 4.90 19.46 14.52
C GLY A 633 5.00 17.95 14.31
N ILE A 634 4.93 17.20 15.41
CA ILE A 634 4.95 15.74 15.43
C ILE A 634 3.70 15.22 16.17
N ASN A 635 3.03 14.22 15.60
CA ASN A 635 1.89 13.54 16.22
C ASN A 635 2.18 12.03 16.34
N LEU A 636 2.13 11.51 17.57
CA LEU A 636 2.10 10.07 17.84
C LEU A 636 0.69 9.70 18.31
N PHE A 637 0.00 8.85 17.55
CA PHE A 637 -1.37 8.44 17.85
C PHE A 637 -1.46 6.91 17.81
N ASP A 638 -1.84 6.31 18.94
CA ASP A 638 -1.89 4.86 19.11
C ASP A 638 -0.55 4.20 18.71
N SER A 639 0.56 4.87 19.06
CA SER A 639 1.89 4.51 18.55
C SER A 639 2.96 4.43 19.63
N GLY A 640 3.71 3.33 19.65
CA GLY A 640 4.58 2.95 20.76
C GLY A 640 6.06 2.79 20.40
N ASN A 641 6.92 2.70 21.42
CA ASN A 641 8.36 2.46 21.30
C ASN A 641 9.08 3.47 20.38
N VAL A 642 8.80 4.76 20.58
CA VAL A 642 9.35 5.84 19.73
C VAL A 642 10.46 6.61 20.45
N GLN A 643 11.57 6.81 19.75
CA GLN A 643 12.71 7.63 20.18
C GLN A 643 12.72 8.95 19.41
N LEU A 644 12.41 10.05 20.10
CA LEU A 644 12.38 11.42 19.59
C LEU A 644 13.63 12.17 20.05
N PHE A 645 14.62 12.29 19.17
CA PHE A 645 15.92 12.91 19.49
C PHE A 645 16.25 14.10 18.60
N ASN A 646 16.75 15.20 19.16
CA ASN A 646 17.40 16.25 18.36
C ASN A 646 16.50 16.88 17.28
N ASN A 647 15.18 16.88 17.45
CA ASN A 647 14.26 17.55 16.53
C ASN A 647 14.08 19.03 16.91
N THR A 648 13.72 19.86 15.93
CA THR A 648 13.32 21.27 16.15
C THR A 648 11.85 21.45 15.77
N MET A 649 11.04 21.89 16.74
CA MET A 649 9.62 22.16 16.59
C MET A 649 9.30 23.59 17.02
N GLY A 650 8.39 24.27 16.31
CA GLY A 650 7.98 25.63 16.66
C GLY A 650 7.12 26.30 15.60
N GLY A 651 6.49 27.42 15.93
CA GLY A 651 5.54 28.11 15.05
C GLY A 651 4.27 27.32 14.75
N ASN A 652 4.07 26.16 15.39
CA ASN A 652 2.91 25.32 15.16
C ASN A 652 1.68 25.89 15.88
N SER A 653 0.53 25.99 15.22
CA SER A 653 -0.65 26.68 15.77
C SER A 653 -1.39 25.94 16.89
N LYS A 654 -1.17 24.64 17.08
CA LYS A 654 -1.81 23.84 18.13
C LYS A 654 -0.81 23.14 19.05
N PHE A 655 0.08 22.32 18.49
CA PHE A 655 0.98 21.48 19.27
C PHE A 655 2.36 21.44 18.61
N ALA A 656 3.44 21.50 19.40
CA ALA A 656 4.74 21.08 18.87
C ALA A 656 4.82 19.55 18.78
N LEU A 657 4.45 18.85 19.85
CA LEU A 657 4.33 17.40 19.92
C LEU A 657 2.99 16.99 20.56
N SER A 658 2.25 16.10 19.91
CA SER A 658 1.09 15.44 20.52
C SER A 658 1.29 13.93 20.66
N LEU A 659 0.87 13.39 21.80
CA LEU A 659 0.85 11.98 22.15
C LEU A 659 -0.60 11.60 22.49
N LEU A 660 -1.21 10.76 21.67
CA LEU A 660 -2.64 10.50 21.72
C LEU A 660 -2.92 9.01 21.77
N GLN A 661 -3.97 8.62 22.49
CA GLN A 661 -4.52 7.26 22.48
C GLN A 661 -6.02 7.33 22.24
N ASP A 662 -6.56 6.37 21.50
CA ASP A 662 -7.99 6.09 21.42
C ASP A 662 -8.31 4.60 21.63
N GLU A 663 -9.53 4.18 21.34
CA GLU A 663 -10.03 2.82 21.54
C GLU A 663 -9.43 1.76 20.60
N ARG A 664 -8.76 2.17 19.51
CA ARG A 664 -8.27 1.23 18.50
C ARG A 664 -7.20 0.32 19.08
N ARG A 665 -7.31 -0.99 18.79
CA ARG A 665 -6.35 -2.02 19.16
C ARG A 665 -6.14 -2.95 17.97
N GLN A 666 -4.89 -3.29 17.70
CA GLN A 666 -4.55 -4.14 16.54
C GLN A 666 -5.31 -5.47 16.58
N SER A 667 -5.46 -6.03 17.79
CA SER A 667 -6.14 -7.29 18.04
C SER A 667 -7.64 -7.28 17.79
N VAL A 668 -8.26 -6.10 17.59
CA VAL A 668 -9.70 -5.95 17.36
C VAL A 668 -9.95 -5.83 15.86
N ALA A 669 -10.39 -6.93 15.25
CA ALA A 669 -10.52 -7.07 13.80
C ALA A 669 -11.51 -6.08 13.13
N SER A 670 -12.39 -5.42 13.88
CA SER A 670 -13.35 -4.45 13.33
C SER A 670 -12.74 -3.09 13.02
N PHE A 671 -11.56 -2.78 13.55
CA PHE A 671 -10.85 -1.56 13.20
C PHE A 671 -9.98 -1.83 11.98
N ASP A 672 -10.02 -0.92 11.01
CA ASP A 672 -9.12 -0.97 9.85
C ASP A 672 -7.69 -0.62 10.26
N GLY A 673 -6.72 -1.27 9.63
CA GLY A 673 -5.31 -0.88 9.71
C GLY A 673 -4.33 -2.01 9.98
N GLN A 674 -4.81 -3.25 10.16
CA GLN A 674 -3.93 -4.40 10.31
C GLN A 674 -3.18 -4.64 9.00
N ASP A 675 -1.93 -5.09 9.12
CA ASP A 675 -1.16 -5.58 7.99
C ASP A 675 -1.55 -7.04 7.71
N PRO A 676 -2.20 -7.34 6.58
CA PRO A 676 -2.65 -8.70 6.26
C PRO A 676 -1.48 -9.66 6.00
N ARG A 677 -0.24 -9.18 5.89
CA ARG A 677 0.97 -10.01 5.75
C ARG A 677 1.54 -10.45 7.10
N ARG A 678 0.88 -10.09 8.19
CA ARG A 678 1.25 -10.43 9.57
C ARG A 678 0.18 -11.32 10.19
N PRO A 679 0.48 -12.04 11.29
CA PRO A 679 -0.54 -12.77 12.02
C PRO A 679 -1.71 -11.84 12.39
N ALA A 680 -2.94 -12.37 12.41
CA ALA A 680 -4.13 -11.59 12.78
C ALA A 680 -3.90 -10.82 14.11
N VAL A 681 -3.27 -11.53 15.04
CA VAL A 681 -2.52 -11.14 16.24
C VAL A 681 -1.13 -10.48 16.07
N ASP A 682 -0.95 -9.25 15.61
CA ASP A 682 0.43 -8.69 15.50
C ASP A 682 0.88 -8.00 16.78
N SER A 683 1.53 -8.75 17.66
CA SER A 683 2.05 -8.26 18.94
C SER A 683 3.17 -7.21 18.82
N THR A 684 3.78 -7.06 17.64
CA THR A 684 4.84 -6.06 17.43
C THR A 684 4.29 -4.65 17.23
N VAL A 685 3.02 -4.51 16.84
CA VAL A 685 2.37 -3.21 16.59
C VAL A 685 0.98 -3.21 17.25
N PRO A 686 0.89 -3.15 18.58
CA PRO A 686 -0.38 -3.35 19.31
C PRO A 686 -1.38 -2.19 19.21
N TRP A 687 -0.96 -1.06 18.61
CA TRP A 687 -1.67 0.23 18.58
C TRP A 687 -1.83 0.86 19.98
N LEU A 688 -0.70 1.05 20.65
CA LEU A 688 -0.63 1.60 22.00
C LEU A 688 0.39 2.72 22.08
N THR A 689 -0.03 3.89 22.56
CA THR A 689 0.87 5.00 22.85
C THR A 689 1.59 4.77 24.16
N ARG A 690 2.84 4.33 24.08
CA ARG A 690 3.68 4.01 25.23
C ARG A 690 5.16 3.90 24.87
N ASN A 691 6.03 3.88 25.88
CA ASN A 691 7.48 3.70 25.74
C ASN A 691 8.09 4.76 24.82
N ILE A 692 7.91 6.03 25.18
CA ILE A 692 8.35 7.16 24.34
C ILE A 692 9.49 7.90 25.03
N VAL A 693 10.61 8.05 24.34
CA VAL A 693 11.76 8.83 24.79
C VAL A 693 11.78 10.15 24.03
N ILE A 694 11.74 11.27 24.75
CA ILE A 694 11.74 12.63 24.21
C ILE A 694 12.98 13.32 24.77
N SER A 695 14.02 13.42 23.94
CA SER A 695 15.31 13.91 24.39
C SER A 695 16.00 14.85 23.42
N ASN A 696 16.74 15.81 23.95
CA ASN A 696 17.54 16.73 23.15
C ASN A 696 16.76 17.53 22.09
N ASN A 697 15.44 17.65 22.20
CA ASN A 697 14.64 18.39 21.22
C ASN A 697 14.55 19.89 21.60
N VAL A 698 14.29 20.71 20.59
CA VAL A 698 13.96 22.13 20.74
C VAL A 698 12.46 22.33 20.54
N PHE A 699 11.80 22.96 21.51
CA PHE A 699 10.39 23.34 21.49
C PHE A 699 10.26 24.87 21.54
N ALA A 700 10.29 25.53 20.39
CA ALA A 700 10.13 26.97 20.27
C ALA A 700 8.67 27.44 20.41
N ASN A 701 8.46 28.74 20.50
CA ASN A 701 7.15 29.38 20.59
C ASN A 701 6.22 28.92 19.45
N GLY A 702 4.94 28.74 19.77
CA GLY A 702 3.83 28.33 18.93
C GLY A 702 2.51 28.50 19.69
N GLY A 703 1.43 27.89 19.22
CA GLY A 703 0.14 27.87 19.90
C GLY A 703 -0.03 26.65 20.81
N GLY A 704 -0.94 26.75 21.78
CA GLY A 704 -1.46 25.64 22.57
C GLY A 704 -0.44 25.02 23.54
N PHE A 705 0.30 24.00 23.08
CA PHE A 705 1.16 23.17 23.93
C PHE A 705 2.48 22.79 23.23
N SER A 706 3.58 22.77 23.98
CA SER A 706 4.81 22.16 23.48
C SER A 706 4.66 20.64 23.45
N ILE A 707 4.21 20.03 24.54
CA ILE A 707 3.83 18.61 24.59
C ILE A 707 2.39 18.48 25.07
N TYR A 708 1.56 17.79 24.30
CA TYR A 708 0.18 17.46 24.65
C TYR A 708 0.00 15.94 24.71
N ALA A 709 -0.19 15.37 25.89
CA ALA A 709 -0.40 13.94 26.08
C ALA A 709 -1.81 13.66 26.63
N LEU A 710 -2.62 12.87 25.93
CA LEU A 710 -3.97 12.53 26.35
C LEU A 710 -4.49 11.23 25.74
N ASP A 711 -4.96 10.31 26.57
CA ASP A 711 -5.91 9.28 26.14
C ASP A 711 -7.28 9.93 25.97
N LYS A 712 -7.86 9.81 24.78
CA LYS A 712 -9.14 10.44 24.46
C LYS A 712 -10.34 9.56 24.76
N ARG A 713 -10.14 8.26 24.99
CA ARG A 713 -11.22 7.26 24.92
C ARG A 713 -11.11 6.13 25.93
N THR A 714 -9.92 5.65 26.28
CA THR A 714 -9.75 4.41 27.05
C THR A 714 -9.45 4.58 28.54
N ASN A 715 -9.49 5.80 29.07
CA ASN A 715 -9.26 6.13 30.49
C ASN A 715 -7.87 5.73 31.00
N ILE A 716 -6.89 5.56 30.12
CA ILE A 716 -5.50 5.28 30.48
C ILE A 716 -4.81 6.59 30.81
N ALA A 717 -4.52 6.82 32.09
CA ALA A 717 -3.72 7.96 32.52
C ALA A 717 -2.33 7.93 31.86
N VAL A 718 -1.81 9.11 31.49
CA VAL A 718 -0.50 9.24 30.82
C VAL A 718 0.65 8.70 31.69
N ASP A 719 0.49 8.65 33.01
CA ASP A 719 1.45 8.02 33.94
C ASP A 719 1.72 6.53 33.62
N ARG A 720 0.81 5.88 32.90
CA ARG A 720 0.95 4.48 32.46
C ARG A 720 1.68 4.32 31.13
N TRP A 721 2.00 5.41 30.43
CA TRP A 721 2.58 5.35 29.09
C TRP A 721 4.09 5.17 29.07
N ASN A 722 4.77 5.14 30.22
CA ASN A 722 6.24 4.97 30.30
C ASN A 722 6.99 5.97 29.40
N LEU A 723 6.87 7.25 29.74
CA LEU A 723 7.52 8.34 29.01
C LEU A 723 8.87 8.69 29.64
N THR A 724 9.77 9.28 28.86
CA THR A 724 10.97 9.99 29.34
C THR A 724 11.05 11.35 28.66
N ILE A 725 11.15 12.43 29.44
CA ILE A 725 11.25 13.81 28.92
C ILE A 725 12.45 14.49 29.56
N THR A 726 13.61 14.47 28.90
CA THR A 726 14.87 14.98 29.48
C THR A 726 15.82 15.54 28.42
N GLY A 727 16.72 16.45 28.79
CA GLY A 727 17.69 17.09 27.90
C GLY A 727 17.10 18.03 26.84
N ASN A 728 15.81 18.35 26.91
CA ASN A 728 15.17 19.23 25.93
C ASN A 728 15.33 20.71 26.28
N LEU A 729 15.15 21.59 25.29
CA LEU A 729 15.05 23.03 25.44
C LEU A 729 13.63 23.49 25.09
N PHE A 730 12.94 24.08 26.06
CA PHE A 730 11.59 24.63 25.91
C PHE A 730 11.58 26.15 25.87
N THR A 731 10.68 26.73 25.10
CA THR A 731 10.31 28.14 25.23
C THR A 731 9.62 28.36 26.58
N LYS A 732 9.86 29.53 27.19
CA LYS A 732 9.09 29.97 28.36
C LYS A 732 7.72 30.47 27.94
N ARG A 733 6.70 30.08 28.70
CA ARG A 733 5.37 30.68 28.63
C ARG A 733 5.37 32.00 29.38
N VAL A 734 5.08 33.11 28.68
CA VAL A 734 4.99 34.45 29.28
C VAL A 734 3.55 34.97 29.25
N VAL A 735 2.81 34.66 28.20
CA VAL A 735 1.39 34.98 28.04
C VAL A 735 0.54 33.74 27.76
N THR A 736 -0.78 33.85 27.83
CA THR A 736 -1.68 32.70 27.64
C THR A 736 -1.66 32.13 26.22
N THR A 737 -1.29 32.94 25.23
CA THR A 737 -1.13 32.52 23.84
C THR A 737 0.16 31.75 23.58
N ASP A 738 1.18 31.89 24.44
CA ASP A 738 2.38 31.07 24.40
C ASP A 738 2.03 29.62 24.79
N PRO A 739 2.80 28.62 24.33
CA PRO A 739 2.44 27.24 24.57
C PRO A 739 2.68 26.87 26.03
N THR A 740 1.73 26.14 26.62
CA THR A 740 1.98 25.39 27.86
C THR A 740 3.15 24.43 27.61
N MET A 741 4.10 24.31 28.54
CA MET A 741 5.25 23.42 28.31
C MET A 741 4.81 21.95 28.18
N VAL A 742 4.11 21.40 29.18
CA VAL A 742 3.56 20.04 29.11
C VAL A 742 2.12 20.01 29.63
N ALA A 743 1.22 19.40 28.87
CA ALA A 743 -0.10 18.98 29.33
C ALA A 743 -0.18 17.47 29.48
N TRP A 744 -0.71 17.03 30.62
CA TRP A 744 -0.67 15.65 31.07
C TRP A 744 -2.08 15.13 31.40
N GLY A 745 -2.60 14.28 30.52
CA GLY A 745 -3.92 13.65 30.65
C GLY A 745 -4.06 12.75 31.87
N GLN A 746 -5.20 12.91 32.54
CA GLN A 746 -5.65 12.01 33.60
C GLN A 746 -6.46 10.85 33.02
N GLY A 747 -6.70 9.81 33.83
CA GLY A 747 -7.44 8.60 33.43
C GLY A 747 -8.94 8.80 33.26
N ASP A 748 -9.40 10.00 32.87
CA ASP A 748 -10.80 10.38 32.68
C ASP A 748 -11.07 10.97 31.28
N ASN A 749 -10.10 10.84 30.38
CA ASN A 749 -10.12 11.30 28.99
C ASN A 749 -10.24 12.82 28.76
N SER A 750 -10.23 13.64 29.79
CA SER A 750 -10.56 15.06 29.64
C SER A 750 -9.75 16.00 30.52
N THR A 751 -9.41 15.59 31.74
CA THR A 751 -8.64 16.41 32.67
C THR A 751 -7.16 16.45 32.26
N LEU A 752 -6.60 17.65 32.24
CA LEU A 752 -5.20 17.91 31.91
C LEU A 752 -4.52 18.63 33.08
N VAL A 753 -3.47 18.05 33.62
CA VAL A 753 -2.55 18.76 34.53
C VAL A 753 -1.48 19.43 33.69
N ARG A 754 -1.24 20.73 33.95
CA ARG A 754 -0.24 21.51 33.23
C ARG A 754 1.03 21.64 34.06
N TYR A 755 2.17 21.34 33.45
CA TYR A 755 3.49 21.61 34.02
C TYR A 755 4.13 22.72 33.19
N GLU A 756 4.27 23.90 33.79
CA GLU A 756 4.74 25.10 33.07
C GLU A 756 6.27 25.27 33.11
N THR A 757 6.98 24.51 33.96
CA THR A 757 8.43 24.61 34.10
C THR A 757 9.09 23.22 34.19
N PRO A 758 10.37 23.09 33.78
CA PRO A 758 11.13 21.84 33.95
C PRO A 758 11.15 21.34 35.40
N ALA A 759 11.28 22.24 36.37
CA ALA A 759 11.29 21.91 37.80
C ALA A 759 9.96 21.32 38.26
N ALA A 760 8.83 21.91 37.84
CA ALA A 760 7.50 21.40 38.17
C ALA A 760 7.24 20.01 37.58
N LEU A 761 7.64 19.78 36.32
CA LEU A 761 7.53 18.46 35.69
C LEU A 761 8.38 17.41 36.43
N SER A 762 9.65 17.75 36.73
CA SER A 762 10.55 16.82 37.43
C SER A 762 10.05 16.48 38.83
N ALA A 763 9.59 17.46 39.60
CA ALA A 763 9.05 17.23 40.94
C ALA A 763 7.79 16.35 40.92
N ALA A 764 6.92 16.53 39.92
CA ALA A 764 5.65 15.82 39.85
C ALA A 764 5.74 14.41 39.23
N LYS A 765 6.72 14.15 38.35
CA LYS A 765 6.78 12.92 37.55
C LYS A 765 8.03 12.11 37.80
N ASN A 766 9.19 12.67 37.54
CA ASN A 766 10.45 11.96 37.74
C ASN A 766 11.57 12.94 38.08
N GLY A 767 12.09 12.78 39.31
CA GLY A 767 13.17 13.60 39.85
C GLY A 767 14.50 13.49 39.11
N SER A 768 14.64 12.61 38.11
CA SER A 768 15.83 12.51 37.23
C SER A 768 15.69 13.29 35.92
N TRP A 769 14.47 13.69 35.53
CA TRP A 769 14.25 14.43 34.29
C TRP A 769 14.79 15.86 34.42
N ARG A 770 15.70 16.25 33.52
CA ARG A 770 16.34 17.56 33.53
C ARG A 770 16.18 18.20 32.18
N ASN A 771 15.47 19.32 32.11
CA ASN A 771 15.26 20.07 30.86
C ASN A 771 15.62 21.54 31.07
N THR A 772 15.92 22.23 29.99
CA THR A 772 16.14 23.69 29.99
C THR A 772 14.93 24.44 29.48
N MET A 773 14.82 25.69 29.88
CA MET A 773 13.78 26.62 29.44
C MET A 773 14.42 27.98 29.16
N THR A 774 13.96 28.67 28.13
CA THR A 774 14.40 30.04 27.80
C THR A 774 13.96 31.04 28.88
N THR A 775 14.48 32.27 28.84
CA THR A 775 14.07 33.32 29.81
C THR A 775 12.85 34.12 29.35
N ALA A 776 12.52 34.04 28.05
CA ALA A 776 11.38 34.69 27.41
C ALA A 776 10.70 33.74 26.39
N SER A 777 9.50 34.09 25.94
CA SER A 777 8.87 33.39 24.82
C SER A 777 9.70 33.58 23.55
N THR A 778 10.20 32.50 22.96
CA THR A 778 11.31 32.52 21.98
C THR A 778 10.92 31.81 20.69
N SER A 779 11.05 32.50 19.55
CA SER A 779 10.82 31.94 18.22
C SER A 779 11.84 30.86 17.84
N VAL A 780 11.58 30.11 16.76
CA VAL A 780 12.51 29.07 16.27
C VAL A 780 13.91 29.64 16.02
N SER A 781 14.03 30.78 15.34
CA SER A 781 15.32 31.43 15.09
C SER A 781 16.00 31.92 16.38
N GLY A 782 15.22 32.41 17.34
CA GLY A 782 15.74 32.89 18.62
C GLY A 782 16.28 31.79 19.54
N MET A 783 15.90 30.53 19.33
CA MET A 783 16.36 29.41 20.16
C MET A 783 17.87 29.18 20.09
N SER A 784 18.51 29.58 18.98
CA SER A 784 19.96 29.49 18.78
C SER A 784 20.76 30.12 19.92
N ALA A 785 20.27 31.23 20.52
CA ALA A 785 20.91 31.91 21.63
C ALA A 785 20.95 31.09 22.94
N TYR A 786 20.15 30.03 23.06
CA TYR A 786 20.02 29.21 24.25
C TYR A 786 20.65 27.82 24.12
N LEU A 787 21.02 27.38 22.92
CA LEU A 787 21.51 26.02 22.66
C LEU A 787 22.78 25.69 23.46
N SER A 788 23.72 26.62 23.56
CA SER A 788 24.97 26.42 24.31
C SER A 788 24.72 26.20 25.81
N ALA A 789 23.78 26.94 26.40
CA ALA A 789 23.39 26.73 27.80
C ALA A 789 22.66 25.38 27.98
N ALA A 790 21.77 25.04 27.03
CA ALA A 790 21.02 23.79 27.02
C ALA A 790 21.90 22.54 26.87
N ALA A 791 23.05 22.66 26.20
CA ALA A 791 23.98 21.56 25.96
C ALA A 791 24.47 20.88 27.25
N SER A 792 24.53 21.61 28.38
CA SER A 792 24.93 21.07 29.69
C SER A 792 23.99 19.98 30.21
N LEU A 793 22.72 20.00 29.81
CA LEU A 793 21.70 19.01 30.20
C LEU A 793 21.36 18.03 29.07
N ALA A 794 21.99 18.17 27.90
CA ALA A 794 21.80 17.24 26.80
C ALA A 794 22.23 15.82 27.22
N VAL A 795 21.44 14.83 26.82
CA VAL A 795 21.77 13.43 27.03
C VAL A 795 22.67 12.94 25.89
N ALA A 796 23.53 11.98 26.21
CA ALA A 796 24.39 11.34 25.21
C ALA A 796 23.50 10.63 24.17
N LEU A 797 23.77 10.83 22.89
CA LEU A 797 23.05 10.11 21.84
C LEU A 797 23.31 8.60 21.98
N PRO A 798 22.25 7.77 21.95
CA PRO A 798 22.40 6.32 21.83
C PRO A 798 23.23 5.98 20.59
N SER A 799 24.09 4.95 20.67
CA SER A 799 25.01 4.57 19.59
C SER A 799 24.28 4.30 18.26
N GLY A 800 23.11 3.65 18.32
CA GLY A 800 22.26 3.43 17.15
C GLY A 800 21.85 4.74 16.47
N ILE A 801 21.31 5.70 17.23
CA ILE A 801 20.90 7.01 16.69
C ILE A 801 22.13 7.80 16.18
N ALA A 802 23.23 7.80 16.93
CA ALA A 802 24.47 8.46 16.50
C ALA A 802 24.94 7.92 15.14
N GLY A 803 24.90 6.60 14.94
CA GLY A 803 25.19 5.96 13.65
C GLY A 803 24.27 6.41 12.53
N LEU A 804 22.95 6.47 12.77
CA LEU A 804 21.96 6.95 11.78
C LEU A 804 22.23 8.40 11.34
N LEU A 805 22.69 9.25 12.26
CA LEU A 805 22.94 10.67 12.00
C LEU A 805 24.37 10.98 11.51
N GLY A 806 25.23 9.96 11.37
CA GLY A 806 26.64 10.14 11.04
C GLY A 806 27.42 10.92 12.11
N GLN A 807 27.00 10.81 13.38
CA GLN A 807 27.60 11.51 14.51
C GLN A 807 28.43 10.56 15.40
N PRO A 808 29.43 11.07 16.14
CA PRO A 808 30.15 10.26 17.12
C PRO A 808 29.22 9.71 18.21
N THR A 809 29.44 8.46 18.61
CA THR A 809 28.70 7.86 19.73
C THR A 809 28.91 8.68 21.00
N GLY A 810 27.82 8.94 21.72
CA GLY A 810 27.85 9.67 22.98
C GLY A 810 27.91 11.18 22.85
N VAL A 811 27.86 11.73 21.63
CA VAL A 811 27.77 13.19 21.42
C VAL A 811 26.54 13.75 22.15
N LYS A 812 26.70 14.95 22.71
CA LYS A 812 25.65 15.67 23.46
C LYS A 812 25.35 16.98 22.76
N ARG A 813 24.13 17.12 22.27
CA ARG A 813 23.63 18.33 21.59
C ARG A 813 22.14 18.43 21.76
N VAL A 814 21.61 19.64 21.86
CA VAL A 814 20.16 19.92 21.80
C VAL A 814 19.83 20.49 20.42
N GLY A 815 18.71 20.06 19.85
CA GLY A 815 18.27 20.44 18.51
C GLY A 815 19.02 19.71 17.40
N ILE A 816 18.70 20.09 16.16
CA ILE A 816 19.25 19.51 14.95
C ILE A 816 20.78 19.74 14.84
N PHE A 817 21.47 18.83 14.14
CA PHE A 817 22.92 18.85 13.92
C PHE A 817 23.36 19.89 12.89
#